data_AF-A0A1I2DNC5-F1
#
_entry.id   AF-A0A1I2DNC5-F1
#
_cell.length_a   1.000
_cell.length_b   1.000
_cell.length_c   1.000
_cell.angle_alpha   90.00
_cell.angle_beta   90.00
_cell.angle_gamma   90.00
#
_symmetry.space_group_name_H-M   'P 1'
#
loop_
_entity.id
_entity.type
_entity.pdbx_description
1 polymer ?
#
loop_
_entity_poly.entity_id
_entity_poly.type
_entity_poly.pdbx_seq_one_letter_code
_entity_poly.pdbx_strand_id
1 'polypeptide(L)'
;MAVSRRVFLGSTSGAALAAFLTAGGPLGRLPSAVAKPAGPVGPTDTAGDLAAVRSTLSGIYLAHDWLDDGTTARVEWTYQSQAPAYLAALRADGSWADVDYAATNSAANGAAWSPYRALDRMQAMAAAYANPAGPRHLDAALLAGVEKALGYWFQAGPTSVNWWETGIGIQLRLGRIGVLLYGHLAADRMSGIVGTLQSSSSGTGENAVWYAQNVVFRGLLTPDPALVTAGRDAMATAILLSTGDGIQSDLSYHQHGEQLYSAGYGRTMLTDVAQWLYVLRPTSFAFSPISVHDYTGWVLDGTRWMINGDHAEFNVFLNPAPRYASNAERVLESLELLDSAVPDQAARFDQLGKNIRLQSPDTGLTGHKYFWRSDFAAHKRPGWGVTVKMVSARTIGSEWRSSNAKNLNYLYWVPFGTTFIARRGDEYRNIFPVWDWSRLPGATNPAVVVPLNASDPYKQSTTFVGGVDNGLYGAAALDMNKYGTTARKGYFCFDDEFVALGAGITSTDPHPVVTTLNQTRRVGPVVAAGTTVAPGNTLTRTGNWAYHDGTGYAFFEPVAMTVKNATVTGSWADIATGQDPTPVTEDVFGIWLDHGTAPSGATYAYVVRPGVDQGQATAYAQHLPVRVLANSPSLQGVRHDGLGIAQLLFYAAGTAAVRDGVTLAVDRPCMVILDESGAGAPVVTVSAPQAPGVTVNVVLTVRGTVTRGAVTLPDGDRQGVSLTLGAPADDVALRRPVLTSSDHDTSVGAHFLTDGNPNTRWSSAYTDSQWAMVDLLTPQLIDGVTLRWETAYATAYTVETSADGQTWRTVHTTTTGTGGTQKLTFATHPARFVRLALTKRRTAWGYSLWGLEVHAATDLAQGKPTTASSTHAAELAPGNATDGLATTRWGSDYSDPQWLQVDLGAPTAIGTVQLHWETASARAYKLQLSNDATHWTDLHTTTTGPGGVETLPVTGTGRYLRMYGTQRNTPYGYSLFAFEVYGA
;
A
#
# COMPACT_ATOMS: atom_id res chain seq x y z
N MET A 1 -29.99 11.71 -29.27
CA MET A 1 -30.00 11.56 -30.75
C MET A 1 -29.21 10.32 -31.10
N ALA A 2 -29.79 9.46 -31.95
CA ALA A 2 -29.28 8.14 -32.28
C ALA A 2 -27.96 8.18 -33.06
N VAL A 3 -26.98 7.37 -32.67
CA VAL A 3 -25.77 7.10 -33.46
C VAL A 3 -25.74 5.61 -33.81
N SER A 4 -25.75 5.36 -35.11
CA SER A 4 -25.84 4.06 -35.76
C SER A 4 -24.51 3.29 -35.67
N ARG A 5 -24.58 2.04 -35.21
CA ARG A 5 -23.55 1.01 -35.39
C ARG A 5 -23.63 0.47 -36.83
N ARG A 6 -22.50 0.42 -37.54
CA ARG A 6 -22.32 -0.49 -38.70
C ARG A 6 -21.13 -1.40 -38.48
N VAL A 7 -21.46 -2.69 -38.57
CA VAL A 7 -20.61 -3.87 -38.63
C VAL A 7 -19.92 -3.93 -39.99
N PHE A 8 -18.67 -4.40 -40.04
CA PHE A 8 -18.09 -5.01 -41.23
C PHE A 8 -17.33 -6.28 -40.85
N LEU A 9 -17.87 -7.43 -41.27
CA LEU A 9 -17.16 -8.67 -41.50
C LEU A 9 -17.12 -8.85 -43.03
N GLY A 10 -15.93 -9.10 -43.56
CA GLY A 10 -15.70 -9.41 -44.97
C GLY A 10 -14.28 -9.92 -45.16
N SER A 11 -14.19 -11.18 -45.58
CA SER A 11 -13.05 -12.09 -45.52
C SER A 11 -12.05 -11.96 -46.68
N THR A 12 -10.80 -12.34 -46.38
CA THR A 12 -9.80 -13.03 -47.22
C THR A 12 -9.29 -12.36 -48.51
N SER A 13 -8.00 -12.09 -48.60
CA SER A 13 -6.98 -12.99 -49.19
C SER A 13 -5.64 -12.26 -49.40
N GLY A 14 -4.54 -13.01 -49.38
CA GLY A 14 -3.30 -12.61 -50.07
C GLY A 14 -2.14 -12.19 -49.17
N ALA A 15 -1.34 -13.17 -48.79
CA ALA A 15 -0.02 -13.02 -48.17
C ALA A 15 0.88 -12.02 -48.92
N ALA A 16 1.44 -11.05 -48.19
CA ALA A 16 2.77 -10.46 -48.40
C ALA A 16 2.95 -9.20 -47.55
N LEU A 17 3.13 -9.33 -46.23
CA LEU A 17 3.85 -8.33 -45.42
C LEU A 17 4.26 -8.93 -44.07
N ALA A 18 5.01 -10.03 -44.11
CA ALA A 18 5.64 -10.64 -42.94
C ALA A 18 7.15 -10.75 -43.19
N ALA A 19 7.81 -9.61 -43.30
CA ALA A 19 9.26 -9.48 -43.27
C ALA A 19 9.60 -8.00 -43.10
N PHE A 20 9.42 -7.44 -41.89
CA PHE A 20 10.12 -6.26 -41.35
C PHE A 20 9.52 -5.86 -39.99
N LEU A 21 9.46 -6.80 -39.04
CA LEU A 21 9.20 -6.54 -37.61
C LEU A 21 9.86 -7.64 -36.75
N THR A 22 11.15 -7.89 -36.96
CA THR A 22 11.98 -8.72 -36.06
C THR A 22 13.40 -8.15 -36.01
N ALA A 23 13.52 -6.98 -35.39
CA ALA A 23 14.72 -6.57 -34.65
C ALA A 23 14.16 -6.19 -33.27
N GLY A 24 14.14 -7.06 -32.26
CA GLY A 24 15.31 -7.74 -31.72
C GLY A 24 16.06 -6.79 -30.78
N GLY A 25 15.35 -6.14 -29.84
CA GLY A 25 15.99 -5.49 -28.69
C GLY A 25 16.57 -6.55 -27.73
N PRO A 26 17.51 -6.19 -26.84
CA PRO A 26 18.34 -7.14 -26.08
C PRO A 26 17.60 -7.90 -24.97
N LEU A 27 16.29 -7.77 -24.86
CA LEU A 27 15.47 -8.52 -23.91
C LEU A 27 15.02 -9.82 -24.58
N GLY A 28 15.84 -10.86 -24.42
CA GLY A 28 15.38 -12.22 -24.61
C GLY A 28 14.13 -12.45 -23.76
N ARG A 29 13.03 -12.85 -24.39
CA ARG A 29 11.90 -13.47 -23.68
C ARG A 29 12.47 -14.55 -22.76
N LEU A 30 12.05 -14.55 -21.50
CA LEU A 30 12.17 -15.72 -20.63
C LEU A 30 11.76 -16.96 -21.42
N PRO A 31 12.55 -18.05 -21.42
CA PRO A 31 12.03 -19.34 -21.82
C PRO A 31 10.79 -19.60 -20.98
N SER A 32 9.67 -19.92 -21.62
CA SER A 32 8.39 -20.29 -21.01
C SER A 32 8.45 -21.63 -20.28
N ALA A 33 9.53 -21.91 -19.55
CA ALA A 33 9.90 -23.22 -19.05
C ALA A 33 10.16 -23.26 -17.54
N VAL A 34 9.70 -22.27 -16.77
CA VAL A 34 9.42 -22.51 -15.35
C VAL A 34 8.07 -23.23 -15.31
N ALA A 35 8.11 -24.54 -15.11
CA ALA A 35 6.89 -25.35 -15.04
C ALA A 35 5.94 -24.77 -13.98
N LYS A 36 4.65 -24.70 -14.31
CA LYS A 36 3.62 -24.33 -13.31
C LYS A 36 3.75 -25.29 -12.12
N PRO A 37 3.91 -24.79 -10.89
CA PRO A 37 3.99 -25.67 -9.74
C PRO A 37 2.65 -26.41 -9.59
N ALA A 38 2.71 -27.71 -9.27
CA ALA A 38 1.55 -28.47 -8.87
C ALA A 38 0.83 -27.77 -7.70
N GLY A 39 -0.46 -28.03 -7.53
CA GLY A 39 -1.20 -27.57 -6.35
C GLY A 39 -0.55 -28.07 -5.05
N PRO A 40 -0.92 -27.53 -3.88
CA PRO A 40 -0.37 -27.98 -2.59
C PRO A 40 -0.51 -29.50 -2.49
N VAL A 41 0.63 -30.18 -2.31
CA VAL A 41 0.70 -31.64 -2.23
C VAL A 41 0.45 -32.04 -0.77
N GLY A 42 -0.34 -33.11 -0.55
CA GLY A 42 -0.47 -33.72 0.79
C GLY A 42 0.90 -34.16 1.34
N PRO A 43 1.02 -34.44 2.65
CA PRO A 43 2.31 -34.56 3.33
C PRO A 43 3.23 -35.55 2.63
N THR A 44 4.23 -34.99 1.95
CA THR A 44 5.39 -35.67 1.41
C THR A 44 6.39 -35.93 2.54
N ASP A 45 7.30 -36.89 2.32
CA ASP A 45 8.48 -37.04 3.18
C ASP A 45 9.22 -35.70 3.25
N THR A 46 9.44 -35.18 4.47
CA THR A 46 10.04 -33.86 4.72
C THR A 46 11.43 -33.74 4.10
N ALA A 47 12.16 -34.86 3.93
CA ALA A 47 13.42 -34.88 3.22
C ALA A 47 13.26 -34.55 1.71
N GLY A 48 12.20 -35.07 1.09
CA GLY A 48 11.83 -34.77 -0.29
C GLY A 48 11.44 -33.31 -0.49
N ASP A 49 10.69 -32.74 0.45
CA ASP A 49 10.30 -31.33 0.42
C ASP A 49 11.50 -30.40 0.51
N LEU A 50 12.43 -30.65 1.44
CA LEU A 50 13.66 -29.87 1.56
C LEU A 50 14.50 -29.92 0.27
N ALA A 51 14.54 -31.07 -0.41
CA ALA A 51 15.20 -31.21 -1.70
C ALA A 51 14.48 -30.43 -2.82
N ALA A 52 13.15 -30.49 -2.86
CA ALA A 52 12.33 -29.72 -3.81
C ALA A 52 12.50 -28.21 -3.63
N VAL A 53 12.55 -27.72 -2.39
CA VAL A 53 12.82 -26.31 -2.07
C VAL A 53 14.20 -25.89 -2.58
N ARG A 54 15.27 -26.64 -2.26
CA ARG A 54 16.63 -26.35 -2.76
C ARG A 54 16.70 -26.35 -4.29
N SER A 55 16.05 -27.32 -4.94
CA SER A 55 16.02 -27.43 -6.40
C SER A 55 15.30 -26.24 -7.04
N THR A 56 14.15 -25.83 -6.49
CA THR A 56 13.36 -24.72 -7.02
C THR A 56 14.09 -23.38 -6.84
N LEU A 57 14.68 -23.14 -5.66
CA LEU A 57 15.52 -21.97 -5.41
C LEU A 57 16.72 -21.92 -6.36
N SER A 58 17.42 -23.05 -6.53
CA SER A 58 18.54 -23.13 -7.47
C SER A 58 18.08 -22.81 -8.89
N GLY A 59 16.92 -23.32 -9.33
CA GLY A 59 16.33 -22.98 -10.62
C GLY A 59 16.12 -21.48 -10.82
N ILE A 60 15.61 -20.77 -9.78
CA ILE A 60 15.42 -19.31 -9.81
C ILE A 60 16.79 -18.60 -9.91
N TYR A 61 17.77 -18.97 -9.09
CA TYR A 61 19.10 -18.35 -9.12
C TYR A 61 19.87 -18.61 -10.40
N LEU A 62 19.56 -19.71 -11.09
CA LEU A 62 20.19 -20.13 -12.34
C LEU A 62 19.44 -19.64 -13.59
N ALA A 63 18.26 -19.03 -13.43
CA ALA A 63 17.44 -18.55 -14.54
C ALA A 63 18.11 -17.42 -15.35
N HIS A 64 19.06 -16.72 -14.72
CA HIS A 64 19.80 -15.62 -15.33
C HIS A 64 21.30 -15.81 -15.18
N ASP A 65 22.07 -15.15 -16.06
CA ASP A 65 23.52 -15.13 -15.97
C ASP A 65 24.05 -14.34 -14.75
N TRP A 66 23.19 -13.69 -13.97
CA TRP A 66 23.56 -12.93 -12.77
C TRP A 66 22.69 -13.38 -11.60
N LEU A 67 23.10 -13.04 -10.37
CA LEU A 67 22.29 -13.27 -9.17
C LEU A 67 21.95 -11.94 -8.52
N ASP A 68 20.66 -11.67 -8.35
CA ASP A 68 20.16 -10.51 -7.62
C ASP A 68 19.70 -11.01 -6.26
N ASP A 69 20.33 -10.52 -5.22
CA ASP A 69 19.99 -10.88 -3.85
C ASP A 69 18.79 -10.08 -3.31
N GLY A 70 18.15 -9.25 -4.15
CA GLY A 70 17.04 -8.38 -3.81
C GLY A 70 17.50 -7.06 -3.17
N THR A 71 18.78 -6.96 -2.81
CA THR A 71 19.34 -5.85 -2.05
C THR A 71 19.97 -4.82 -2.98
N THR A 72 20.07 -3.58 -2.50
CA THR A 72 20.74 -2.49 -3.24
C THR A 72 22.20 -2.33 -2.86
N ALA A 73 22.66 -3.06 -1.84
CA ALA A 73 24.04 -3.02 -1.37
C ALA A 73 24.89 -3.95 -2.24
N ARG A 74 25.55 -3.39 -3.27
CA ARG A 74 26.47 -4.12 -4.15
C ARG A 74 27.62 -3.22 -4.58
N VAL A 75 28.78 -3.83 -4.79
CA VAL A 75 29.97 -3.14 -5.32
C VAL A 75 29.95 -3.19 -6.85
N GLU A 76 29.60 -4.34 -7.41
CA GLU A 76 29.52 -4.57 -8.85
C GLU A 76 28.46 -5.63 -9.17
N TRP A 77 28.06 -5.71 -10.44
CA TRP A 77 27.29 -6.84 -10.95
C TRP A 77 28.25 -7.98 -11.28
N THR A 78 27.91 -9.19 -10.81
CA THR A 78 28.67 -10.40 -11.11
C THR A 78 27.85 -11.36 -11.96
N TYR A 79 28.55 -12.11 -12.83
CA TYR A 79 27.92 -12.95 -13.84
C TYR A 79 28.52 -14.37 -13.85
N GLN A 80 27.67 -15.39 -14.00
CA GLN A 80 28.08 -16.79 -14.13
C GLN A 80 29.04 -16.98 -15.30
N SER A 81 28.75 -16.32 -16.44
CA SER A 81 29.60 -16.32 -17.64
C SER A 81 31.02 -15.79 -17.38
N GLN A 82 31.20 -14.96 -16.35
CA GLN A 82 32.49 -14.38 -15.95
C GLN A 82 33.20 -15.18 -14.85
N ALA A 83 32.63 -16.29 -14.38
CA ALA A 83 33.23 -17.14 -13.35
C ALA A 83 34.70 -17.53 -13.63
N PRO A 84 35.13 -17.86 -14.87
CA PRO A 84 36.55 -18.14 -15.15
C PRO A 84 37.47 -16.94 -14.90
N ALA A 85 37.01 -15.71 -15.14
CA ALA A 85 37.78 -14.50 -14.89
C ALA A 85 37.93 -14.25 -13.38
N TYR A 86 36.85 -14.46 -12.62
CA TYR A 86 36.90 -14.36 -11.15
C TYR A 86 37.85 -15.40 -10.56
N LEU A 87 37.81 -16.65 -11.06
CA LEU A 87 38.74 -17.71 -10.67
C LEU A 87 40.19 -17.35 -11.01
N ALA A 88 40.45 -16.84 -12.22
CA ALA A 88 41.79 -16.45 -12.65
C ALA A 88 42.38 -15.29 -11.83
N ALA A 89 41.52 -14.40 -11.32
CA ALA A 89 41.90 -13.30 -10.44
C ALA A 89 42.12 -13.71 -8.97
N LEU A 90 41.75 -14.93 -8.59
CA LEU A 90 41.88 -15.44 -7.23
C LEU A 90 43.36 -15.71 -6.92
N ARG A 91 43.85 -15.16 -5.81
CA ARG A 91 45.22 -15.39 -5.34
C ARG A 91 45.40 -16.80 -4.77
N ALA A 92 46.66 -17.19 -4.57
CA ALA A 92 47.01 -18.49 -4.03
C ALA A 92 46.39 -18.77 -2.65
N ASP A 93 46.18 -17.72 -1.84
CA ASP A 93 45.58 -17.76 -0.50
C ASP A 93 44.04 -17.74 -0.49
N GLY A 94 43.38 -17.49 -1.63
CA GLY A 94 41.92 -17.37 -1.72
C GLY A 94 41.38 -15.95 -1.64
N SER A 95 42.24 -14.93 -1.59
CA SER A 95 41.82 -13.53 -1.62
C SER A 95 41.75 -12.99 -3.05
N TRP A 96 40.98 -11.91 -3.24
CA TRP A 96 41.09 -11.05 -4.42
C TRP A 96 41.86 -9.77 -4.09
N ALA A 97 42.73 -9.34 -5.00
CA ALA A 97 43.59 -8.18 -4.80
C ALA A 97 42.86 -6.85 -4.67
N ASP A 98 41.68 -6.77 -5.28
CA ASP A 98 40.84 -5.60 -5.40
C ASP A 98 39.68 -5.60 -4.38
N VAL A 99 39.79 -6.42 -3.33
CA VAL A 99 38.84 -6.46 -2.22
C VAL A 99 39.53 -6.01 -0.94
N ASP A 100 39.04 -4.94 -0.33
CA ASP A 100 39.43 -4.53 1.02
C ASP A 100 38.58 -5.29 2.05
N TYR A 101 39.11 -6.41 2.53
CA TYR A 101 38.46 -7.25 3.55
C TYR A 101 38.42 -6.60 4.94
N ALA A 102 39.21 -5.54 5.18
CA ALA A 102 39.26 -4.82 6.44
C ALA A 102 38.33 -3.60 6.48
N ALA A 103 37.69 -3.26 5.36
CA ALA A 103 36.73 -2.17 5.30
C ALA A 103 35.57 -2.42 6.27
N THR A 104 35.19 -1.40 7.04
CA THR A 104 34.10 -1.47 8.04
C THR A 104 32.98 -0.47 7.77
N ASN A 105 33.00 0.26 6.65
CA ASN A 105 32.00 1.28 6.34
C ASN A 105 30.60 0.70 6.08
N SER A 106 29.56 1.51 6.33
CA SER A 106 28.17 1.18 6.01
C SER A 106 27.88 1.35 4.52
N ALA A 107 27.22 0.36 3.92
CA ALA A 107 26.73 0.44 2.54
C ALA A 107 25.49 1.34 2.40
N ALA A 108 24.77 1.60 3.50
CA ALA A 108 23.57 2.44 3.49
C ALA A 108 23.87 3.91 3.13
N ASN A 109 25.11 4.37 3.31
CA ASN A 109 25.53 5.77 3.14
C ASN A 109 26.16 6.12 1.77
N GLY A 110 25.88 5.30 0.75
CA GLY A 110 26.26 5.54 -0.65
C GLY A 110 27.60 4.92 -1.08
N ALA A 111 28.53 4.65 -0.16
CA ALA A 111 29.74 3.89 -0.47
C ALA A 111 29.49 2.39 -0.28
N ALA A 112 29.59 1.59 -1.35
CA ALA A 112 29.47 0.14 -1.23
C ALA A 112 30.51 -0.44 -0.25
N TRP A 113 30.12 -1.48 0.51
CA TRP A 113 31.03 -2.16 1.43
C TRP A 113 31.90 -3.16 0.64
N SER A 114 33.21 -2.89 0.56
CA SER A 114 34.15 -3.61 -0.34
C SER A 114 34.09 -5.15 -0.25
N PRO A 115 33.94 -5.78 0.93
CA PRO A 115 33.89 -7.24 1.06
C PRO A 115 32.76 -7.91 0.27
N TYR A 116 31.67 -7.21 -0.07
CA TYR A 116 30.60 -7.80 -0.88
C TYR A 116 31.07 -8.29 -2.24
N ARG A 117 32.07 -7.63 -2.83
CA ARG A 117 32.67 -8.07 -4.10
C ARG A 117 33.16 -9.52 -4.06
N ALA A 118 33.74 -9.97 -2.94
CA ALA A 118 34.18 -11.36 -2.80
C ALA A 118 33.00 -12.34 -2.75
N LEU A 119 31.97 -12.04 -1.95
CA LEU A 119 30.76 -12.87 -1.84
C LEU A 119 29.98 -12.95 -3.17
N ASP A 120 29.85 -11.84 -3.88
CA ASP A 120 29.12 -11.78 -5.14
C ASP A 120 29.84 -12.55 -6.26
N ARG A 121 31.18 -12.55 -6.26
CA ARG A 121 32.00 -13.39 -7.17
C ARG A 121 31.89 -14.87 -6.82
N MET A 122 31.92 -15.21 -5.52
CA MET A 122 31.71 -16.59 -5.05
C MET A 122 30.33 -17.11 -5.45
N GLN A 123 29.27 -16.29 -5.34
CA GLN A 123 27.93 -16.63 -5.80
C GLN A 123 27.89 -16.91 -7.30
N ALA A 124 28.50 -16.06 -8.12
CA ALA A 124 28.55 -16.26 -9.57
C ALA A 124 29.32 -17.54 -9.96
N MET A 125 30.45 -17.82 -9.30
CA MET A 125 31.21 -19.06 -9.49
C MET A 125 30.42 -20.31 -9.05
N ALA A 126 29.73 -20.23 -7.90
CA ALA A 126 28.87 -21.30 -7.40
C ALA A 126 27.70 -21.58 -8.36
N ALA A 127 27.07 -20.53 -8.88
CA ALA A 127 26.00 -20.64 -9.85
C ALA A 127 26.49 -21.24 -11.18
N ALA A 128 27.63 -20.78 -11.70
CA ALA A 128 28.24 -21.36 -12.91
C ALA A 128 28.54 -22.87 -12.77
N TYR A 129 29.01 -23.29 -11.60
CA TYR A 129 29.20 -24.71 -11.27
C TYR A 129 27.86 -25.47 -11.21
N ALA A 130 26.85 -24.90 -10.57
CA ALA A 130 25.56 -25.55 -10.33
C ALA A 130 24.66 -25.60 -11.58
N ASN A 131 24.89 -24.75 -12.59
CA ASN A 131 24.02 -24.61 -13.76
C ASN A 131 24.10 -25.81 -14.72
N PRO A 132 23.09 -26.70 -14.80
CA PRO A 132 23.14 -27.88 -15.67
C PRO A 132 23.09 -27.54 -17.16
N ALA A 133 22.61 -26.34 -17.51
CA ALA A 133 22.58 -25.83 -18.89
C ALA A 133 23.86 -25.04 -19.25
N GLY A 134 24.71 -24.73 -18.27
CA GLY A 134 25.89 -23.89 -18.44
C GLY A 134 27.13 -24.68 -18.89
N PRO A 135 28.07 -24.05 -19.60
CA PRO A 135 29.30 -24.71 -20.08
C PRO A 135 30.31 -25.04 -18.97
N ARG A 136 30.02 -24.64 -17.72
CA ARG A 136 30.88 -24.83 -16.55
C ARG A 136 30.22 -25.70 -15.47
N HIS A 137 29.16 -26.41 -15.84
CA HIS A 137 28.50 -27.34 -14.94
C HIS A 137 29.50 -28.36 -14.38
N LEU A 138 29.54 -28.48 -13.05
CA LEU A 138 30.43 -29.39 -12.33
C LEU A 138 31.94 -29.17 -12.62
N ASP A 139 32.35 -27.97 -13.00
CA ASP A 139 33.77 -27.62 -13.19
C ASP A 139 34.52 -27.65 -11.84
N ALA A 140 35.36 -28.67 -11.66
CA ALA A 140 36.10 -28.89 -10.42
C ALA A 140 37.03 -27.72 -10.04
N ALA A 141 37.51 -26.95 -11.02
CA ALA A 141 38.37 -25.79 -10.75
C ALA A 141 37.55 -24.64 -10.12
N LEU A 142 36.30 -24.45 -10.54
CA LEU A 142 35.40 -23.47 -9.93
C LEU A 142 35.07 -23.86 -8.49
N LEU A 143 34.73 -25.12 -8.24
CA LEU A 143 34.45 -25.61 -6.87
C LEU A 143 35.66 -25.40 -5.95
N ALA A 144 36.85 -25.82 -6.37
CA ALA A 144 38.08 -25.61 -5.61
C ALA A 144 38.39 -24.12 -5.37
N GLY A 145 38.08 -23.26 -6.34
CA GLY A 145 38.19 -21.80 -6.20
C GLY A 145 37.24 -21.24 -5.14
N VAL A 146 35.97 -21.64 -5.17
CA VAL A 146 34.97 -21.21 -4.16
C VAL A 146 35.37 -21.70 -2.77
N GLU A 147 35.81 -22.96 -2.62
CA GLU A 147 36.26 -23.49 -1.33
C GLU A 147 37.46 -22.72 -0.76
N LYS A 148 38.41 -22.35 -1.64
CA LYS A 148 39.56 -21.55 -1.23
C LYS A 148 39.14 -20.14 -0.82
N ALA A 149 38.27 -19.51 -1.58
CA ALA A 149 37.74 -18.18 -1.27
C ALA A 149 36.93 -18.14 0.03
N LEU A 150 36.09 -19.16 0.28
CA LEU A 150 35.38 -19.32 1.55
C LEU A 150 36.34 -19.53 2.72
N GLY A 151 37.41 -20.31 2.53
CA GLY A 151 38.46 -20.49 3.53
C GLY A 151 39.10 -19.17 3.94
N TYR A 152 39.47 -18.34 2.95
CA TYR A 152 40.01 -17.01 3.21
C TYR A 152 38.97 -16.08 3.85
N TRP A 153 37.72 -16.11 3.40
CA TRP A 153 36.63 -15.30 3.96
C TRP A 153 36.46 -15.53 5.46
N PHE A 154 36.37 -16.79 5.89
CA PHE A 154 36.22 -17.13 7.31
C PHE A 154 37.49 -16.83 8.13
N GLN A 155 38.68 -16.89 7.53
CA GLN A 155 39.91 -16.46 8.17
C GLN A 155 39.97 -14.94 8.36
N ALA A 156 39.59 -14.17 7.33
CA ALA A 156 39.65 -12.71 7.34
C ALA A 156 38.57 -12.09 8.25
N GLY A 157 37.41 -12.73 8.39
CA GLY A 157 36.29 -12.29 9.22
C GLY A 157 35.81 -10.85 8.96
N PRO A 158 35.43 -10.48 7.72
CA PRO A 158 34.98 -9.10 7.43
C PRO A 158 33.80 -8.67 8.29
N THR A 159 33.83 -7.42 8.76
CA THR A 159 32.78 -6.83 9.60
C THR A 159 32.40 -5.42 9.13
N SER A 160 31.28 -4.89 9.62
CA SER A 160 30.75 -3.57 9.28
C SER A 160 30.30 -2.84 10.55
N VAL A 161 30.41 -1.51 10.55
CA VAL A 161 29.80 -0.66 11.59
C VAL A 161 28.28 -0.64 11.49
N ASN A 162 27.72 -1.04 10.35
CA ASN A 162 26.29 -1.21 10.17
C ASN A 162 25.90 -2.67 10.43
N TRP A 163 24.89 -2.84 11.27
CA TRP A 163 24.40 -4.14 11.73
C TRP A 163 23.79 -4.95 10.57
N TRP A 164 23.29 -4.28 9.53
CA TRP A 164 22.62 -4.95 8.42
C TRP A 164 23.60 -5.82 7.62
N GLU A 165 24.83 -5.37 7.37
CA GLU A 165 25.76 -6.18 6.57
C GLU A 165 26.11 -7.49 7.29
N THR A 166 26.38 -7.43 8.60
CA THR A 166 26.78 -8.59 9.40
C THR A 166 25.58 -9.48 9.80
N GLY A 167 24.46 -8.87 10.16
CA GLY A 167 23.25 -9.55 10.59
C GLY A 167 22.38 -10.09 9.46
N ILE A 168 22.49 -9.55 8.25
CA ILE A 168 21.62 -9.90 7.12
C ILE A 168 22.41 -10.13 5.83
N GLY A 169 23.12 -9.12 5.34
CA GLY A 169 23.62 -9.11 3.97
C GLY A 169 24.69 -10.16 3.65
N ILE A 170 25.59 -10.47 4.60
CA ILE A 170 26.56 -11.58 4.47
C ILE A 170 25.83 -12.92 4.41
N GLN A 171 24.86 -13.13 5.30
CA GLN A 171 24.13 -14.39 5.43
C GLN A 171 23.29 -14.69 4.20
N LEU A 172 22.62 -13.70 3.63
CA LEU A 172 21.84 -13.84 2.39
C LEU A 172 22.70 -14.37 1.23
N ARG A 173 23.96 -13.98 1.15
CA ARG A 173 24.89 -14.41 0.09
C ARG A 173 25.49 -15.79 0.37
N LEU A 174 25.92 -16.03 1.62
CA LEU A 174 26.45 -17.32 2.04
C LEU A 174 25.38 -18.43 1.96
N GLY A 175 24.13 -18.12 2.30
CA GLY A 175 23.00 -19.04 2.17
C GLY A 175 22.78 -19.49 0.73
N ARG A 176 22.85 -18.56 -0.23
CA ARG A 176 22.76 -18.86 -1.68
C ARG A 176 23.93 -19.72 -2.16
N ILE A 177 25.16 -19.38 -1.78
CA ILE A 177 26.36 -20.21 -2.09
C ILE A 177 26.16 -21.63 -1.54
N GLY A 178 25.72 -21.75 -0.30
CA GLY A 178 25.46 -23.04 0.35
C GLY A 178 24.40 -23.86 -0.36
N VAL A 179 23.30 -23.24 -0.81
CA VAL A 179 22.22 -23.93 -1.53
C VAL A 179 22.70 -24.42 -2.90
N LEU A 180 23.38 -23.56 -3.66
CA LEU A 180 23.90 -23.89 -4.99
C LEU A 180 24.95 -25.02 -4.95
N LEU A 181 25.75 -25.09 -3.89
CA LEU A 181 26.81 -26.08 -3.71
C LEU A 181 26.47 -27.14 -2.66
N TYR A 182 25.19 -27.33 -2.35
CA TYR A 182 24.75 -28.27 -1.34
C TYR A 182 25.18 -29.70 -1.71
N GLY A 183 25.89 -30.38 -0.81
CA GLY A 183 26.45 -31.71 -1.04
C GLY A 183 27.77 -31.74 -1.82
N HIS A 184 28.29 -30.60 -2.27
CA HIS A 184 29.57 -30.49 -2.99
C HIS A 184 30.68 -29.82 -2.18
N LEU A 185 30.35 -28.95 -1.23
CA LEU A 185 31.33 -28.31 -0.35
C LEU A 185 31.92 -29.28 0.69
N ALA A 186 33.19 -29.08 1.01
CA ALA A 186 33.84 -29.66 2.17
C ALA A 186 33.08 -29.33 3.47
N ALA A 187 33.08 -30.29 4.40
CA ALA A 187 32.28 -30.23 5.63
C ALA A 187 32.59 -28.99 6.50
N ASP A 188 33.86 -28.57 6.56
CA ASP A 188 34.29 -27.39 7.30
C ASP A 188 33.82 -26.07 6.64
N ARG A 189 33.81 -26.00 5.30
CA ARG A 189 33.26 -24.86 4.55
C ARG A 189 31.75 -24.74 4.74
N MET A 190 31.02 -25.86 4.62
CA MET A 190 29.59 -25.89 4.90
C MET A 190 29.29 -25.51 6.35
N SER A 191 30.07 -26.02 7.32
CA SER A 191 29.92 -25.66 8.74
C SER A 191 30.18 -24.17 8.99
N GLY A 192 31.13 -23.54 8.28
CA GLY A 192 31.36 -22.10 8.37
C GLY A 192 30.17 -21.27 7.89
N ILE A 193 29.55 -21.67 6.77
CA ILE A 193 28.32 -21.05 6.25
C ILE A 193 27.21 -21.20 7.28
N VAL A 194 26.89 -22.43 7.69
CA VAL A 194 25.83 -22.71 8.67
C VAL A 194 26.06 -21.97 9.98
N GLY A 195 27.30 -21.90 10.46
CA GLY A 195 27.67 -21.19 11.68
C GLY A 195 27.45 -19.67 11.61
N THR A 196 27.44 -19.10 10.39
CA THR A 196 27.17 -17.67 10.15
C THR A 196 25.67 -17.37 10.05
N LEU A 197 24.86 -18.30 9.53
CA LEU A 197 23.42 -18.12 9.36
C LEU A 197 22.69 -18.16 10.71
N GLN A 198 21.73 -17.25 10.91
CA GLN A 198 20.91 -17.22 12.12
C GLN A 198 19.97 -18.43 12.24
N SER A 199 19.63 -18.76 13.49
CA SER A 199 18.68 -19.83 13.84
C SER A 199 17.31 -19.31 14.33
N SER A 200 17.12 -18.00 14.35
CA SER A 200 15.88 -17.34 14.77
C SER A 200 15.68 -16.03 14.03
N SER A 201 14.42 -15.67 13.76
CA SER A 201 14.06 -14.41 13.11
C SER A 201 13.91 -13.27 14.13
N SER A 202 14.13 -12.02 13.72
CA SER A 202 13.94 -10.82 14.53
C SER A 202 13.58 -9.62 13.64
N GLY A 203 13.39 -8.42 14.20
CA GLY A 203 13.13 -7.21 13.42
C GLY A 203 11.67 -7.01 13.01
N THR A 204 11.43 -6.00 12.17
CA THR A 204 10.10 -5.56 11.71
C THR A 204 10.08 -5.34 10.20
N GLY A 205 8.91 -5.44 9.58
CA GLY A 205 8.73 -5.25 8.15
C GLY A 205 9.70 -6.13 7.34
N GLU A 206 10.39 -5.53 6.38
CA GLU A 206 11.29 -6.25 5.48
C GLU A 206 12.54 -6.79 6.18
N ASN A 207 13.01 -6.12 7.24
CA ASN A 207 14.12 -6.66 8.03
C ASN A 207 13.77 -8.02 8.65
N ALA A 208 12.50 -8.21 9.05
CA ALA A 208 12.03 -9.49 9.55
C ALA A 208 12.03 -10.59 8.48
N VAL A 209 11.67 -10.24 7.25
CA VAL A 209 11.72 -11.17 6.11
C VAL A 209 13.14 -11.59 5.83
N TRP A 210 14.11 -10.67 5.73
CA TRP A 210 15.50 -11.05 5.52
C TRP A 210 16.08 -11.96 6.61
N TYR A 211 15.78 -11.67 7.88
CA TYR A 211 16.18 -12.58 8.97
C TYR A 211 15.53 -13.96 8.82
N ALA A 212 14.24 -14.01 8.50
CA ALA A 212 13.54 -15.26 8.26
C ALA A 212 14.12 -16.06 7.09
N GLN A 213 14.52 -15.40 6.00
CA GLN A 213 15.20 -16.04 4.86
C GLN A 213 16.51 -16.71 5.29
N ASN A 214 17.31 -16.05 6.13
CA ASN A 214 18.53 -16.63 6.66
C ASN A 214 18.28 -17.88 7.53
N VAL A 215 17.19 -17.88 8.30
CA VAL A 215 16.73 -19.06 9.05
C VAL A 215 16.32 -20.19 8.11
N VAL A 216 15.58 -19.88 7.03
CA VAL A 216 15.22 -20.89 6.03
C VAL A 216 16.46 -21.45 5.35
N PHE A 217 17.41 -20.61 4.93
CA PHE A 217 18.68 -21.10 4.37
C PHE A 217 19.40 -22.01 5.35
N ARG A 218 19.47 -21.66 6.64
CA ARG A 218 20.06 -22.54 7.65
C ARG A 218 19.35 -23.89 7.69
N GLY A 219 18.02 -23.90 7.75
CA GLY A 219 17.21 -25.12 7.71
C GLY A 219 17.46 -25.98 6.47
N LEU A 220 17.60 -25.35 5.29
CA LEU A 220 17.90 -26.09 4.05
C LEU A 220 19.31 -26.69 4.02
N LEU A 221 20.28 -26.05 4.70
CA LEU A 221 21.67 -26.50 4.76
C LEU A 221 21.93 -27.51 5.90
N THR A 222 21.16 -27.46 6.98
CA THR A 222 21.17 -28.42 8.11
C THR A 222 20.06 -29.47 8.02
N PRO A 223 19.51 -29.71 6.82
CA PRO A 223 18.18 -30.29 6.55
C PRO A 223 17.19 -30.33 7.74
N ASP A 224 16.93 -29.17 8.37
CA ASP A 224 16.04 -29.02 9.51
C ASP A 224 14.68 -28.42 9.08
N PRO A 225 13.60 -29.23 9.01
CA PRO A 225 12.27 -28.74 8.62
C PRO A 225 11.65 -27.77 9.64
N ALA A 226 12.07 -27.81 10.90
CA ALA A 226 11.55 -26.89 11.91
C ALA A 226 12.05 -25.47 11.66
N LEU A 227 13.31 -25.30 11.23
CA LEU A 227 13.84 -23.99 10.85
C LEU A 227 13.17 -23.43 9.59
N VAL A 228 12.90 -24.27 8.58
CA VAL A 228 12.16 -23.84 7.39
C VAL A 228 10.74 -23.38 7.77
N THR A 229 10.06 -24.13 8.64
CA THR A 229 8.74 -23.77 9.17
C THR A 229 8.78 -22.45 9.95
N ALA A 230 9.75 -22.29 10.85
CA ALA A 230 9.91 -21.07 11.66
C ALA A 230 10.19 -19.83 10.79
N GLY A 231 11.03 -19.96 9.75
CA GLY A 231 11.26 -18.89 8.79
C GLY A 231 10.01 -18.54 7.99
N ARG A 232 9.26 -19.55 7.52
CA ARG A 232 7.97 -19.35 6.83
C ARG A 232 6.96 -18.61 7.72
N ASP A 233 6.81 -19.02 8.98
CA ASP A 233 5.89 -18.40 9.95
C ASP A 233 6.29 -16.95 10.26
N ALA A 234 7.59 -16.67 10.37
CA ALA A 234 8.09 -15.32 10.55
C ALA A 234 7.79 -14.42 9.33
N MET A 235 7.95 -14.91 8.11
CA MET A 235 7.54 -14.19 6.89
C MET A 235 6.02 -13.96 6.85
N ALA A 236 5.22 -14.97 7.22
CA ALA A 236 3.77 -14.85 7.29
C ALA A 236 3.32 -13.81 8.34
N THR A 237 4.08 -13.66 9.43
CA THR A 237 3.84 -12.63 10.46
C THR A 237 4.21 -11.24 9.95
N ALA A 238 5.30 -11.10 9.19
CA ALA A 238 5.78 -9.81 8.69
C ALA A 238 4.86 -9.15 7.65
N ILE A 239 3.98 -9.92 7.03
CA ILE A 239 2.96 -9.44 6.07
C ILE A 239 1.59 -9.16 6.71
N LEU A 240 1.46 -9.32 8.03
CA LEU A 240 0.25 -8.90 8.74
C LEU A 240 0.17 -7.37 8.80
N LEU A 241 -1.04 -6.86 9.03
CA LEU A 241 -1.24 -5.44 9.27
C LEU A 241 -0.48 -4.98 10.52
N SER A 242 0.11 -3.80 10.41
CA SER A 242 0.91 -3.15 11.44
C SER A 242 0.50 -1.69 11.59
N THR A 243 0.68 -1.14 12.79
CA THR A 243 0.57 0.29 13.05
C THR A 243 1.91 1.01 13.06
N GLY A 244 3.03 0.26 13.01
CA GLY A 244 4.40 0.77 12.83
C GLY A 244 4.96 0.30 11.48
N ASP A 245 6.20 -0.17 11.44
CA ASP A 245 6.79 -0.78 10.24
C ASP A 245 5.95 -1.96 9.72
N GLY A 246 5.75 -2.03 8.40
CA GLY A 246 4.99 -3.08 7.71
C GLY A 246 3.81 -2.56 6.90
N ILE A 247 2.88 -3.46 6.58
CA ILE A 247 1.67 -3.16 5.80
C ILE A 247 0.66 -2.45 6.71
N GLN A 248 0.14 -1.32 6.26
CA GLN A 248 -0.79 -0.48 7.02
C GLN A 248 -2.25 -0.84 6.72
N SER A 249 -3.19 -0.38 7.56
CA SER A 249 -4.63 -0.62 7.41
C SER A 249 -5.28 -0.01 6.16
N ASP A 250 -4.61 0.94 5.50
CA ASP A 250 -4.99 1.50 4.18
C ASP A 250 -4.30 0.80 3.00
N LEU A 251 -3.54 -0.26 3.29
CA LEU A 251 -2.68 -1.02 2.39
C LEU A 251 -1.50 -0.24 1.81
N SER A 252 -1.08 0.84 2.46
CA SER A 252 0.26 1.40 2.25
C SER A 252 1.33 0.59 2.98
N TYR A 253 2.61 0.86 2.73
CA TYR A 253 3.73 0.19 3.41
C TYR A 253 4.64 1.20 4.08
N HIS A 254 4.93 0.97 5.37
CA HIS A 254 5.83 1.79 6.18
C HIS A 254 7.11 1.06 6.55
N GLN A 255 8.23 1.78 6.62
CA GLN A 255 9.46 1.30 7.25
C GLN A 255 10.27 2.49 7.77
N HIS A 256 10.96 2.31 8.89
CA HIS A 256 11.68 3.36 9.63
C HIS A 256 10.72 4.32 10.35
N GLY A 257 9.68 3.77 10.95
CA GLY A 257 8.58 4.52 11.54
C GLY A 257 7.50 4.81 10.51
N GLU A 258 6.73 5.88 10.70
CA GLU A 258 5.56 6.22 9.87
C GLU A 258 5.95 6.85 8.52
N GLN A 259 6.96 6.29 7.84
CA GLN A 259 7.43 6.73 6.53
C GLN A 259 6.84 5.87 5.43
N LEU A 260 6.14 6.47 4.46
CA LEU A 260 5.76 5.76 3.23
C LEU A 260 7.02 5.25 2.51
N TYR A 261 7.11 3.93 2.34
CA TYR A 261 8.31 3.28 1.82
C TYR A 261 7.99 2.15 0.81
N SER A 262 6.87 2.28 0.09
CA SER A 262 6.36 1.25 -0.83
C SER A 262 7.30 0.92 -1.98
N ALA A 263 8.02 1.88 -2.57
CA ALA A 263 8.97 1.59 -3.66
C ALA A 263 10.38 1.18 -3.18
N GLY A 264 10.61 1.18 -1.86
CA GLY A 264 11.88 0.80 -1.22
C GLY A 264 11.80 -0.57 -0.55
N TYR A 265 11.83 -0.62 0.79
CA TYR A 265 11.53 -1.79 1.60
C TYR A 265 10.24 -2.49 1.21
N GLY A 266 9.15 -1.75 0.89
CA GLY A 266 7.91 -2.37 0.42
C GLY A 266 8.10 -3.13 -0.90
N ARG A 267 8.93 -2.62 -1.82
CA ARG A 267 9.27 -3.33 -3.06
C ARG A 267 10.05 -4.60 -2.75
N THR A 268 11.00 -4.57 -1.80
CA THR A 268 11.76 -5.77 -1.44
C THR A 268 10.89 -6.81 -0.71
N MET A 269 10.00 -6.36 0.19
CA MET A 269 8.96 -7.20 0.80
C MET A 269 8.10 -7.89 -0.27
N LEU A 270 7.70 -7.13 -1.31
CA LEU A 270 7.01 -7.69 -2.45
C LEU A 270 7.89 -8.75 -3.13
N THR A 271 9.13 -8.46 -3.51
CA THR A 271 9.95 -9.40 -4.27
C THR A 271 10.28 -10.68 -3.49
N ASP A 272 10.69 -10.54 -2.25
CA ASP A 272 11.26 -11.64 -1.47
C ASP A 272 10.14 -12.60 -1.03
N VAL A 273 9.01 -12.09 -0.54
CA VAL A 273 7.89 -12.95 -0.15
C VAL A 273 7.25 -13.62 -1.36
N ALA A 274 7.17 -12.96 -2.53
CA ALA A 274 6.68 -13.61 -3.76
C ALA A 274 7.51 -14.85 -4.13
N GLN A 275 8.85 -14.75 -4.02
CA GLN A 275 9.75 -15.87 -4.28
C GLN A 275 9.45 -17.03 -3.31
N TRP A 276 9.34 -16.76 -2.01
CA TRP A 276 9.10 -17.81 -1.01
C TRP A 276 7.70 -18.41 -1.09
N LEU A 277 6.69 -17.60 -1.42
CA LEU A 277 5.35 -18.08 -1.74
C LEU A 277 5.40 -19.10 -2.88
N TYR A 278 6.10 -18.77 -3.96
CA TYR A 278 6.26 -19.65 -5.12
C TYR A 278 7.04 -20.93 -4.76
N VAL A 279 8.19 -20.79 -4.10
CA VAL A 279 9.11 -21.88 -3.77
C VAL A 279 8.52 -22.89 -2.81
N LEU A 280 7.79 -22.44 -1.78
CA LEU A 280 7.26 -23.33 -0.75
C LEU A 280 5.92 -23.95 -1.12
N ARG A 281 5.20 -23.38 -2.11
CA ARG A 281 3.85 -23.80 -2.52
C ARG A 281 3.66 -25.30 -2.78
N PRO A 282 4.56 -26.02 -3.48
CA PRO A 282 4.36 -27.44 -3.77
C PRO A 282 4.75 -28.37 -2.61
N THR A 283 5.05 -27.84 -1.42
CA THR A 283 5.58 -28.60 -0.27
C THR A 283 4.70 -28.47 0.97
N SER A 284 4.96 -29.28 2.00
CA SER A 284 4.34 -29.14 3.32
C SER A 284 4.62 -27.79 4.01
N PHE A 285 5.59 -27.01 3.53
CA PHE A 285 5.92 -25.67 4.02
C PHE A 285 5.10 -24.55 3.36
N ALA A 286 4.11 -24.86 2.52
CA ALA A 286 3.31 -23.84 1.85
C ALA A 286 2.73 -22.80 2.82
N PHE A 287 2.68 -21.53 2.41
CA PHE A 287 1.97 -20.51 3.16
C PHE A 287 0.48 -20.85 3.25
N SER A 288 -0.15 -20.44 4.35
CA SER A 288 -1.58 -20.60 4.48
C SER A 288 -2.31 -19.74 3.42
N PRO A 289 -3.45 -20.20 2.87
CA PRO A 289 -4.27 -19.43 1.95
C PRO A 289 -4.56 -17.99 2.40
N ILE A 290 -4.77 -17.76 3.70
CA ILE A 290 -5.01 -16.42 4.25
C ILE A 290 -3.77 -15.53 4.15
N SER A 291 -2.57 -16.06 4.43
CA SER A 291 -1.31 -15.34 4.23
C SER A 291 -1.09 -14.97 2.76
N VAL A 292 -1.43 -15.87 1.82
CA VAL A 292 -1.34 -15.58 0.38
C VAL A 292 -2.32 -14.46 -0.01
N HIS A 293 -3.56 -14.52 0.49
CA HIS A 293 -4.58 -13.49 0.27
C HIS A 293 -4.13 -12.13 0.81
N ASP A 294 -3.63 -12.05 2.04
CA ASP A 294 -3.19 -10.80 2.68
C ASP A 294 -2.08 -10.12 1.88
N TYR A 295 -1.07 -10.92 1.51
CA TYR A 295 0.04 -10.45 0.69
C TYR A 295 -0.42 -9.95 -0.69
N THR A 296 -1.24 -10.75 -1.40
CA THR A 296 -1.70 -10.36 -2.75
C THR A 296 -2.67 -9.19 -2.75
N GLY A 297 -3.52 -9.07 -1.72
CA GLY A 297 -4.40 -7.92 -1.49
C GLY A 297 -3.60 -6.64 -1.27
N TRP A 298 -2.55 -6.67 -0.45
CA TRP A 298 -1.66 -5.52 -0.31
C TRP A 298 -0.99 -5.12 -1.63
N VAL A 299 -0.51 -6.08 -2.43
CA VAL A 299 0.11 -5.79 -3.73
C VAL A 299 -0.90 -5.16 -4.71
N LEU A 300 -2.07 -5.78 -4.88
CA LEU A 300 -3.04 -5.42 -5.93
C LEU A 300 -3.98 -4.28 -5.55
N ASP A 301 -4.32 -4.14 -4.26
CA ASP A 301 -5.25 -3.13 -3.73
C ASP A 301 -4.54 -2.00 -2.96
N GLY A 302 -3.24 -2.17 -2.67
CA GLY A 302 -2.36 -1.15 -2.11
C GLY A 302 -1.32 -0.66 -3.12
N THR A 303 -0.21 -1.38 -3.25
CA THR A 303 0.98 -0.97 -4.01
C THR A 303 0.69 -0.62 -5.47
N ARG A 304 -0.22 -1.34 -6.14
CA ARG A 304 -0.65 -1.05 -7.53
C ARG A 304 -1.13 0.39 -7.73
N TRP A 305 -1.84 0.97 -6.76
CA TRP A 305 -2.30 2.37 -6.85
C TRP A 305 -1.14 3.38 -6.87
N MET A 306 0.05 2.98 -6.44
CA MET A 306 1.24 3.82 -6.43
C MET A 306 2.10 3.65 -7.70
N ILE A 307 1.72 2.73 -8.60
CA ILE A 307 2.42 2.45 -9.86
C ILE A 307 1.64 3.06 -11.03
N ASN A 308 2.36 3.70 -11.95
CA ASN A 308 1.85 4.19 -13.22
C ASN A 308 2.91 3.98 -14.30
N GLY A 309 2.77 2.91 -15.06
CA GLY A 309 3.79 2.52 -16.01
C GLY A 309 5.09 2.13 -15.30
N ASP A 310 6.19 2.71 -15.76
CA ASP A 310 7.52 2.45 -15.20
C ASP A 310 7.81 3.25 -13.92
N HIS A 311 6.91 4.17 -13.56
CA HIS A 311 7.00 4.99 -12.37
C HIS A 311 6.27 4.34 -11.18
N ALA A 312 6.91 4.36 -10.01
CA ALA A 312 6.35 3.97 -8.72
C ALA A 312 6.56 5.10 -7.70
N GLU A 313 5.98 4.97 -6.51
CA GLU A 313 6.18 5.88 -5.37
C GLU A 313 7.65 6.33 -5.25
N PHE A 314 7.88 7.64 -5.10
CA PHE A 314 9.24 8.17 -5.17
C PHE A 314 9.94 8.17 -3.81
N ASN A 315 11.00 7.37 -3.69
CA ASN A 315 11.84 7.25 -2.49
C ASN A 315 13.34 7.16 -2.86
N VAL A 316 14.23 6.83 -1.91
CA VAL A 316 15.71 6.95 -1.95
C VAL A 316 16.44 6.34 -3.18
N PHE A 317 15.76 5.61 -4.06
CA PHE A 317 16.43 4.84 -5.10
C PHE A 317 16.53 5.57 -6.43
N LEU A 318 17.77 5.95 -6.69
CA LEU A 318 18.16 6.79 -7.80
C LEU A 318 18.33 5.94 -9.08
N ASN A 319 19.15 4.88 -9.12
CA ASN A 319 19.41 4.15 -10.38
C ASN A 319 18.79 2.74 -10.42
N PRO A 320 18.03 2.34 -11.47
CA PRO A 320 17.72 0.94 -11.71
C PRO A 320 19.01 0.13 -12.03
N ALA A 321 18.98 -1.19 -11.78
CA ALA A 321 20.04 -2.07 -12.25
C ALA A 321 20.21 -1.95 -13.78
N PRO A 322 21.40 -2.22 -14.36
CA PRO A 322 21.62 -2.14 -15.82
C PRO A 322 20.62 -2.93 -16.68
N ARG A 323 19.90 -3.90 -16.10
CA ARG A 323 18.89 -4.71 -16.80
C ARG A 323 17.46 -4.17 -16.74
N TYR A 324 17.16 -3.30 -15.78
CA TYR A 324 15.82 -2.74 -15.60
C TYR A 324 15.79 -1.33 -16.16
N ALA A 325 14.77 -1.00 -16.94
CA ALA A 325 14.60 0.35 -17.46
C ALA A 325 14.01 1.30 -16.41
N SER A 326 13.49 0.79 -15.28
CA SER A 326 12.98 1.59 -14.17
C SER A 326 12.95 0.83 -12.84
N ASN A 327 12.64 1.54 -11.75
CA ASN A 327 12.43 0.94 -10.44
C ASN A 327 11.17 0.05 -10.38
N ALA A 328 10.11 0.37 -11.14
CA ALA A 328 8.90 -0.46 -11.18
C ALA A 328 9.15 -1.80 -11.86
N GLU A 329 10.04 -1.88 -12.87
CA GLU A 329 10.35 -3.14 -13.55
C GLU A 329 10.97 -4.20 -12.64
N ARG A 330 11.55 -3.79 -11.50
CA ARG A 330 12.14 -4.69 -10.51
C ARG A 330 11.14 -5.67 -9.88
N VAL A 331 9.83 -5.42 -9.98
CA VAL A 331 8.81 -6.34 -9.46
C VAL A 331 8.31 -7.32 -10.51
N LEU A 332 8.66 -7.16 -11.80
CA LEU A 332 8.07 -7.95 -12.89
C LEU A 332 8.28 -9.45 -12.75
N GLU A 333 9.50 -9.87 -12.41
CA GLU A 333 9.84 -11.29 -12.17
C GLU A 333 8.94 -11.85 -11.05
N SER A 334 8.75 -11.09 -9.97
CA SER A 334 7.88 -11.48 -8.85
C SER A 334 6.41 -11.55 -9.24
N LEU A 335 5.93 -10.64 -10.09
CA LEU A 335 4.54 -10.70 -10.59
C LEU A 335 4.30 -11.95 -11.43
N GLU A 336 5.28 -12.41 -12.21
CA GLU A 336 5.20 -13.65 -12.99
C GLU A 336 5.20 -14.90 -12.09
N LEU A 337 5.97 -14.89 -11.00
CA LEU A 337 5.92 -15.94 -9.98
C LEU A 337 4.54 -15.99 -9.30
N LEU A 338 3.96 -14.83 -8.98
CA LEU A 338 2.64 -14.72 -8.36
C LEU A 338 1.51 -15.15 -9.31
N ASP A 339 1.59 -14.78 -10.59
CA ASP A 339 0.67 -15.26 -11.63
C ASP A 339 0.60 -16.79 -11.67
N SER A 340 1.77 -17.44 -11.53
CA SER A 340 1.86 -18.91 -11.46
C SER A 340 1.36 -19.49 -10.13
N ALA A 341 1.57 -18.79 -9.01
CA ALA A 341 1.22 -19.28 -7.68
C ALA A 341 -0.26 -19.05 -7.33
N VAL A 342 -0.89 -18.00 -7.88
CA VAL A 342 -2.22 -17.50 -7.50
C VAL A 342 -3.09 -17.32 -8.75
N PRO A 343 -3.52 -18.41 -9.40
CA PRO A 343 -4.19 -18.36 -10.71
C PRO A 343 -5.51 -17.57 -10.70
N ASP A 344 -6.19 -17.47 -9.55
CA ASP A 344 -7.45 -16.72 -9.43
C ASP A 344 -7.25 -15.19 -9.52
N GLN A 345 -6.02 -14.71 -9.34
CA GLN A 345 -5.64 -13.29 -9.43
C GLN A 345 -4.76 -12.98 -10.64
N ALA A 346 -4.45 -13.99 -11.46
CA ALA A 346 -3.57 -13.95 -12.63
C ALA A 346 -3.81 -12.73 -13.54
N ALA A 347 -5.07 -12.49 -13.92
CA ALA A 347 -5.44 -11.39 -14.80
C ALA A 347 -5.08 -10.00 -14.24
N ARG A 348 -5.16 -9.82 -12.90
CA ARG A 348 -4.81 -8.54 -12.25
C ARG A 348 -3.29 -8.34 -12.20
N PHE A 349 -2.53 -9.41 -11.94
CA PHE A 349 -1.07 -9.37 -12.01
C PHE A 349 -0.55 -9.14 -13.43
N ASP A 350 -1.12 -9.82 -14.41
CA ASP A 350 -0.82 -9.61 -15.84
C ASP A 350 -1.12 -8.18 -16.27
N GLN A 351 -2.26 -7.61 -15.87
CA GLN A 351 -2.57 -6.21 -16.17
C GLN A 351 -1.55 -5.23 -15.57
N LEU A 352 -1.15 -5.42 -14.30
CA LEU A 352 -0.10 -4.62 -13.67
C LEU A 352 1.24 -4.79 -14.41
N GLY A 353 1.61 -6.03 -14.76
CA GLY A 353 2.82 -6.31 -15.51
C GLY A 353 2.83 -5.68 -16.90
N LYS A 354 1.70 -5.67 -17.62
CA LYS A 354 1.56 -4.97 -18.91
C LYS A 354 1.70 -3.47 -18.76
N ASN A 355 1.17 -2.91 -17.67
CA ASN A 355 1.33 -1.49 -17.38
C ASN A 355 2.79 -1.13 -17.15
N ILE A 356 3.48 -1.86 -16.27
CA ILE A 356 4.90 -1.63 -15.96
C ILE A 356 5.79 -1.76 -17.21
N ARG A 357 5.53 -2.76 -18.06
CA ARG A 357 6.25 -2.96 -19.34
C ARG A 357 5.87 -1.94 -20.43
N LEU A 358 5.01 -0.96 -20.13
CA LEU A 358 4.49 0.04 -21.06
C LEU A 358 3.77 -0.57 -22.27
N GLN A 359 3.21 -1.77 -22.11
CA GLN A 359 2.40 -2.46 -23.12
C GLN A 359 0.92 -2.04 -23.07
N SER A 360 0.50 -1.46 -21.94
CA SER A 360 -0.81 -0.83 -21.78
C SER A 360 -0.70 0.40 -20.88
N PRO A 361 -1.26 1.56 -21.25
CA PRO A 361 -1.34 2.72 -20.37
C PRO A 361 -2.40 2.53 -19.25
N ASP A 362 -3.25 1.50 -19.37
CA ASP A 362 -4.25 1.20 -18.37
C ASP A 362 -3.63 0.49 -17.16
N THR A 363 -3.78 1.09 -15.99
CA THR A 363 -3.37 0.48 -14.72
C THR A 363 -4.33 -0.63 -14.30
N GLY A 364 -5.52 -0.72 -14.92
CA GLY A 364 -6.70 -1.50 -14.56
C GLY A 364 -7.34 -1.03 -13.25
N LEU A 365 -7.19 0.27 -12.94
CA LEU A 365 -7.82 0.98 -11.84
C LEU A 365 -8.54 2.21 -12.40
N THR A 366 -9.67 2.57 -11.82
CA THR A 366 -10.39 3.81 -12.08
C THR A 366 -10.96 4.29 -10.77
N GLY A 367 -10.57 5.47 -10.33
CA GLY A 367 -11.03 6.04 -9.07
C GLY A 367 -10.02 6.95 -8.40
N HIS A 368 -10.31 7.31 -7.15
CA HIS A 368 -9.41 8.00 -6.26
C HIS A 368 -9.17 7.11 -5.03
N LYS A 369 -7.94 7.13 -4.50
CA LYS A 369 -7.60 6.46 -3.26
C LYS A 369 -6.73 7.39 -2.41
N TYR A 370 -7.23 7.73 -1.23
CA TYR A 370 -6.43 8.40 -0.19
C TYR A 370 -5.90 7.38 0.82
N PHE A 371 -4.57 7.31 0.97
CA PHE A 371 -3.87 6.49 1.95
C PHE A 371 -3.70 7.28 3.24
N TRP A 372 -4.68 7.17 4.14
CA TRP A 372 -4.78 7.97 5.35
C TRP A 372 -3.67 7.73 6.38
N ARG A 373 -2.98 6.59 6.31
CA ARG A 373 -1.80 6.28 7.13
C ARG A 373 -0.52 6.91 6.58
N SER A 374 -0.49 7.26 5.29
CA SER A 374 0.73 7.59 4.55
C SER A 374 0.80 9.01 3.99
N ASP A 375 -0.23 9.84 4.20
CA ASP A 375 -0.33 11.18 3.60
C ASP A 375 -0.05 11.14 2.07
N PHE A 376 -0.68 10.18 1.39
CA PHE A 376 -0.51 9.95 -0.05
C PHE A 376 -1.85 9.79 -0.74
N ALA A 377 -2.01 10.39 -1.91
CA ALA A 377 -3.20 10.23 -2.73
C ALA A 377 -2.84 9.68 -4.11
N ALA A 378 -3.68 8.81 -4.65
CA ALA A 378 -3.58 8.29 -6.00
C ALA A 378 -4.90 8.48 -6.73
N HIS A 379 -4.84 8.96 -7.96
CA HIS A 379 -6.00 9.09 -8.83
C HIS A 379 -5.70 8.42 -10.16
N LYS A 380 -6.59 7.52 -10.58
CA LYS A 380 -6.41 6.68 -11.76
C LYS A 380 -7.62 6.80 -12.67
N ARG A 381 -7.34 6.87 -13.96
CA ARG A 381 -8.31 6.85 -15.06
C ARG A 381 -7.74 6.00 -16.20
N PRO A 382 -8.59 5.50 -17.11
CA PRO A 382 -8.09 4.85 -18.31
C PRO A 382 -7.14 5.78 -19.07
N GLY A 383 -5.88 5.37 -19.20
CA GLY A 383 -4.87 6.10 -19.96
C GLY A 383 -4.13 7.20 -19.21
N TRP A 384 -4.49 7.56 -17.97
CA TRP A 384 -3.70 8.50 -17.16
C TRP A 384 -3.87 8.32 -15.66
N GLY A 385 -2.93 8.86 -14.89
CA GLY A 385 -3.11 9.02 -13.46
C GLY A 385 -2.17 10.05 -12.85
N VAL A 386 -2.50 10.47 -11.64
CA VAL A 386 -1.67 11.36 -10.83
C VAL A 386 -1.54 10.82 -9.41
N THR A 387 -0.35 10.93 -8.83
CA THR A 387 -0.14 10.68 -7.40
C THR A 387 0.34 11.94 -6.70
N VAL A 388 -0.13 12.19 -5.48
CA VAL A 388 0.25 13.32 -4.65
C VAL A 388 0.95 12.81 -3.39
N LYS A 389 2.23 13.13 -3.21
CA LYS A 389 2.98 12.77 -1.99
C LYS A 389 3.05 13.96 -1.03
N MET A 390 2.59 13.74 0.19
CA MET A 390 2.53 14.74 1.27
C MET A 390 3.28 14.23 2.51
N VAL A 391 3.30 15.03 3.57
CA VAL A 391 3.78 14.67 4.91
C VAL A 391 3.03 15.50 5.93
N SER A 392 2.84 15.02 7.14
CA SER A 392 2.25 15.77 8.25
C SER A 392 3.09 15.67 9.52
N ALA A 393 2.55 16.12 10.65
CA ALA A 393 3.09 15.81 11.96
C ALA A 393 2.99 14.31 12.31
N ARG A 394 2.12 13.54 11.63
CA ARG A 394 1.94 12.10 11.87
C ARG A 394 3.02 11.28 11.17
N THR A 395 3.29 11.58 9.90
CA THR A 395 4.18 10.78 9.05
C THR A 395 5.61 11.31 9.00
N ILE A 396 6.52 10.50 8.48
CA ILE A 396 7.90 10.87 8.15
C ILE A 396 7.99 11.12 6.63
N GLY A 397 8.68 12.19 6.24
CA GLY A 397 8.93 12.55 4.85
C GLY A 397 9.95 11.63 4.16
N SER A 398 10.48 12.06 3.02
CA SER A 398 11.46 11.24 2.29
C SER A 398 12.84 11.31 2.94
N GLU A 399 13.23 10.22 3.59
CA GLU A 399 14.53 10.07 4.24
C GLU A 399 15.68 10.09 3.22
N TRP A 400 16.74 10.84 3.49
CA TRP A 400 17.97 10.78 2.72
C TRP A 400 19.03 10.00 3.50
N ARG A 401 19.41 8.82 3.01
CA ARG A 401 20.50 8.01 3.61
C ARG A 401 21.81 8.05 2.87
N SER A 402 21.88 8.66 1.68
CA SER A 402 23.12 8.71 0.91
C SER A 402 24.04 9.87 1.32
N SER A 403 25.19 10.01 0.67
CA SER A 403 26.05 11.20 0.74
C SER A 403 26.26 11.74 -0.67
N ASN A 404 26.71 12.98 -0.82
CA ASN A 404 27.20 13.51 -2.09
C ASN A 404 28.25 14.61 -1.84
N ALA A 405 29.09 14.88 -2.84
CA ALA A 405 30.18 15.86 -2.72
C ALA A 405 29.72 17.29 -2.41
N LYS A 406 28.45 17.61 -2.68
CA LYS A 406 27.85 18.94 -2.42
C LYS A 406 27.18 19.04 -1.05
N ASN A 407 27.09 17.93 -0.30
CA ASN A 407 26.39 17.83 0.98
C ASN A 407 24.92 18.32 0.91
N LEU A 408 24.19 17.91 -0.14
CA LEU A 408 22.80 18.33 -0.40
C LEU A 408 21.78 17.20 -0.19
N ASN A 409 20.58 17.56 0.29
CA ASN A 409 19.44 16.67 0.38
C ASN A 409 18.52 16.86 -0.83
N TYR A 410 18.64 15.97 -1.81
CA TYR A 410 17.82 16.02 -3.02
C TYR A 410 16.37 15.58 -2.76
N LEU A 411 16.10 14.77 -1.73
CA LEU A 411 14.73 14.29 -1.43
C LEU A 411 13.93 15.26 -0.54
N TYR A 412 14.53 16.35 -0.08
CA TYR A 412 13.93 17.25 0.91
C TYR A 412 12.54 17.75 0.53
N TRP A 413 12.34 18.13 -0.74
CA TRP A 413 11.08 18.70 -1.23
C TRP A 413 10.06 17.67 -1.70
N VAL A 414 10.44 16.39 -1.79
CA VAL A 414 9.58 15.31 -2.30
C VAL A 414 8.23 15.21 -1.58
N PRO A 415 8.16 15.24 -0.24
CA PRO A 415 6.89 15.08 0.45
C PRO A 415 6.09 16.39 0.55
N PHE A 416 6.47 17.47 -0.13
CA PHE A 416 5.78 18.76 -0.02
C PHE A 416 4.83 19.02 -1.20
N GLY A 417 3.97 18.02 -1.46
CA GLY A 417 2.91 18.10 -2.46
C GLY A 417 3.43 17.80 -3.87
N THR A 418 4.38 16.87 -4.01
CA THR A 418 4.82 16.49 -5.35
C THR A 418 3.75 15.72 -6.09
N THR A 419 3.58 16.03 -7.38
CA THR A 419 2.58 15.42 -8.26
C THR A 419 3.25 14.69 -9.42
N PHE A 420 3.17 13.37 -9.43
CA PHE A 420 3.65 12.57 -10.57
C PHE A 420 2.49 12.27 -11.50
N ILE A 421 2.54 12.85 -12.69
CA ILE A 421 1.51 12.77 -13.73
C ILE A 421 2.00 11.81 -14.81
N ALA A 422 1.26 10.74 -15.03
CA ALA A 422 1.66 9.70 -15.97
C ALA A 422 0.52 9.37 -16.94
N ARG A 423 0.87 9.24 -18.22
CA ARG A 423 0.00 8.87 -19.34
C ARG A 423 0.69 7.81 -20.21
N ARG A 424 1.91 8.08 -20.66
CA ARG A 424 2.78 7.09 -21.32
C ARG A 424 3.31 6.08 -20.32
N GLY A 425 3.58 6.53 -19.10
CA GLY A 425 4.15 5.72 -18.03
C GLY A 425 5.67 5.86 -17.90
N ASP A 426 6.34 6.62 -18.78
CA ASP A 426 7.79 6.85 -18.79
C ASP A 426 8.19 8.33 -18.80
N GLU A 427 7.28 9.21 -18.35
CA GLU A 427 7.50 10.66 -18.29
C GLU A 427 8.70 11.06 -17.42
N TYR A 428 9.03 10.24 -16.41
CA TYR A 428 10.08 10.50 -15.42
C TYR A 428 11.28 9.55 -15.55
N ARG A 429 11.32 8.67 -16.57
CA ARG A 429 12.42 7.72 -16.77
C ARG A 429 13.76 8.47 -16.87
N ASN A 430 14.78 8.01 -16.15
CA ASN A 430 16.14 8.57 -16.16
C ASN A 430 16.27 10.08 -15.88
N ILE A 431 15.23 10.74 -15.34
CA ILE A 431 15.27 12.20 -15.19
C ILE A 431 16.13 12.66 -14.00
N PHE A 432 16.35 11.82 -12.98
CA PHE A 432 16.95 12.26 -11.72
C PHE A 432 18.35 12.90 -11.84
N PRO A 433 19.30 12.38 -12.66
CA PRO A 433 20.61 13.01 -12.88
C PRO A 433 20.55 14.40 -13.50
N VAL A 434 19.47 14.68 -14.22
CA VAL A 434 19.28 15.93 -14.96
C VAL A 434 18.15 16.80 -14.38
N TRP A 435 17.59 16.37 -13.24
CA TRP A 435 16.43 17.01 -12.64
C TRP A 435 16.85 18.28 -11.90
N ASP A 436 16.07 19.35 -12.03
CA ASP A 436 16.16 20.46 -11.11
C ASP A 436 15.37 20.11 -9.84
N TRP A 437 16.08 19.63 -8.83
CA TRP A 437 15.55 19.19 -7.54
C TRP A 437 14.98 20.33 -6.68
N SER A 438 15.19 21.59 -7.07
CA SER A 438 14.49 22.74 -6.46
C SER A 438 13.14 23.04 -7.11
N ARG A 439 12.78 22.32 -8.18
CA ARG A 439 11.56 22.51 -8.98
C ARG A 439 10.85 21.16 -9.20
N LEU A 440 10.57 20.44 -8.12
CA LEU A 440 9.88 19.16 -8.24
C LEU A 440 8.41 19.36 -8.68
N PRO A 441 7.88 18.55 -9.61
CA PRO A 441 6.50 18.62 -10.05
C PRO A 441 5.52 18.72 -8.88
N GLY A 442 4.60 19.69 -8.88
CA GLY A 442 3.58 19.91 -7.86
C GLY A 442 4.03 20.70 -6.63
N ALA A 443 5.33 20.73 -6.31
CA ALA A 443 5.85 21.33 -5.08
C ALA A 443 5.74 22.86 -5.08
N THR A 444 5.60 23.44 -3.89
CA THR A 444 5.80 24.87 -3.63
C THR A 444 6.92 25.05 -2.62
N ASN A 445 8.03 25.62 -3.03
CA ASN A 445 9.21 25.75 -2.18
C ASN A 445 10.11 26.91 -2.66
N PRO A 446 10.99 27.43 -1.79
CA PRO A 446 12.12 28.24 -2.24
C PRO A 446 12.95 27.45 -3.26
N ALA A 447 13.36 28.10 -4.35
CA ALA A 447 14.09 27.49 -5.47
C ALA A 447 15.56 27.18 -5.10
N VAL A 448 15.73 26.31 -4.11
CA VAL A 448 17.01 25.87 -3.53
C VAL A 448 16.97 24.37 -3.26
N VAL A 449 18.11 23.70 -3.42
CA VAL A 449 18.30 22.33 -2.90
C VAL A 449 18.87 22.45 -1.50
N VAL A 450 18.21 21.84 -0.51
CA VAL A 450 18.51 22.07 0.90
C VAL A 450 19.79 21.32 1.32
N PRO A 451 20.70 21.95 2.10
CA PRO A 451 21.85 21.25 2.66
C PRO A 451 21.45 20.06 3.56
N LEU A 452 22.27 19.02 3.58
CA LEU A 452 22.08 17.88 4.48
C LEU A 452 22.17 18.33 5.93
N ASN A 453 21.15 17.95 6.70
CA ASN A 453 21.12 18.09 8.15
C ASN A 453 20.73 16.74 8.75
N ALA A 454 21.69 16.05 9.36
CA ALA A 454 21.48 14.74 9.97
C ALA A 454 20.48 14.78 11.15
N SER A 455 20.18 15.98 11.68
CA SER A 455 19.20 16.17 12.75
C SER A 455 17.80 16.52 12.24
N ASP A 456 17.56 16.61 10.93
CA ASP A 456 16.20 16.84 10.41
C ASP A 456 15.37 15.56 10.62
N PRO A 457 14.23 15.62 11.32
CA PRO A 457 13.36 14.45 11.52
C PRO A 457 12.59 14.05 10.26
N TYR A 458 12.79 14.74 9.13
CA TYR A 458 12.02 14.64 7.89
C TYR A 458 10.52 14.88 8.07
N LYS A 459 10.10 15.45 9.22
CA LYS A 459 8.71 15.82 9.52
C LYS A 459 8.46 17.31 9.32
N GLN A 460 7.18 17.67 9.22
CA GLN A 460 6.71 19.04 9.45
C GLN A 460 5.81 19.09 10.68
N SER A 461 5.34 20.28 11.07
CA SER A 461 4.62 20.48 12.34
C SER A 461 3.09 20.51 12.22
N THR A 462 2.55 20.52 11.02
CA THR A 462 1.12 20.74 10.75
C THR A 462 0.34 19.44 10.73
N THR A 463 -0.91 19.48 11.17
CA THR A 463 -1.78 18.29 11.26
C THR A 463 -2.86 18.24 10.17
N PHE A 464 -3.25 19.38 9.59
CA PHE A 464 -4.22 19.48 8.49
C PHE A 464 -3.61 19.08 7.15
N VAL A 465 -3.32 17.79 7.04
CA VAL A 465 -2.83 17.14 5.83
C VAL A 465 -3.64 15.87 5.65
N GLY A 466 -4.08 15.64 4.43
CA GLY A 466 -4.70 14.39 4.03
C GLY A 466 -5.69 14.54 2.89
N GLY A 467 -6.73 13.71 2.83
CA GLY A 467 -7.67 13.73 1.70
C GLY A 467 -9.07 13.27 2.03
N VAL A 468 -10.00 13.64 1.15
CA VAL A 468 -11.37 13.12 1.10
C VAL A 468 -11.54 12.33 -0.19
N ASP A 469 -12.18 11.18 -0.07
CA ASP A 469 -12.28 10.17 -1.12
C ASP A 469 -13.68 9.56 -1.10
N ASN A 470 -14.38 9.60 -2.24
CA ASN A 470 -15.67 8.94 -2.41
C ASN A 470 -15.60 7.65 -3.25
N GLY A 471 -14.40 7.16 -3.58
CA GLY A 471 -14.12 5.97 -4.39
C GLY A 471 -13.78 6.34 -5.84
N LEU A 472 -14.50 7.29 -6.42
CA LEU A 472 -14.32 7.72 -7.80
C LEU A 472 -13.54 9.05 -7.93
N TYR A 473 -13.85 9.99 -7.04
CA TYR A 473 -13.32 11.34 -6.98
C TYR A 473 -12.72 11.61 -5.61
N GLY A 474 -11.81 12.57 -5.55
CA GLY A 474 -11.25 12.98 -4.27
C GLY A 474 -10.38 14.21 -4.36
N ALA A 475 -10.14 14.79 -3.19
CA ALA A 475 -9.27 15.94 -3.01
C ALA A 475 -8.26 15.68 -1.91
N ALA A 476 -7.06 16.24 -2.06
CA ALA A 476 -5.99 16.19 -1.07
C ALA A 476 -5.59 17.60 -0.63
N ALA A 477 -5.27 17.77 0.64
CA ALA A 477 -4.80 19.00 1.25
C ALA A 477 -3.42 18.80 1.91
N LEU A 478 -2.53 19.75 1.68
CA LEU A 478 -1.28 19.92 2.39
C LEU A 478 -1.25 21.32 3.01
N ASP A 479 -1.45 21.39 4.32
CA ASP A 479 -1.01 22.50 5.15
C ASP A 479 0.52 22.39 5.31
N MET A 480 1.28 23.16 4.52
CA MET A 480 2.73 23.15 4.58
C MET A 480 3.25 24.20 5.56
N ASN A 481 4.17 23.79 6.43
CA ASN A 481 5.04 24.67 7.20
C ASN A 481 6.43 24.05 7.32
N LYS A 482 7.34 24.41 6.43
CA LYS A 482 8.72 23.89 6.40
C LYS A 482 9.68 24.91 5.80
N TYR A 483 10.91 24.94 6.32
CA TYR A 483 12.02 25.73 5.76
C TYR A 483 11.65 27.21 5.55
N GLY A 484 11.09 27.83 6.60
CA GLY A 484 10.66 29.23 6.58
C GLY A 484 9.51 29.54 5.61
N THR A 485 8.84 28.53 5.05
CA THR A 485 7.82 28.67 4.02
C THR A 485 6.51 28.01 4.45
N THR A 486 5.41 28.74 4.33
CA THR A 486 4.05 28.25 4.56
C THR A 486 3.24 28.26 3.28
N ALA A 487 2.37 27.27 3.07
CA ALA A 487 1.41 27.25 1.97
C ALA A 487 0.23 26.33 2.27
N ARG A 488 -0.98 26.71 1.85
CA ARG A 488 -2.13 25.80 1.72
C ARG A 488 -2.18 25.27 0.30
N LYS A 489 -1.94 23.98 0.11
CA LYS A 489 -1.93 23.34 -1.21
C LYS A 489 -3.10 22.36 -1.28
N GLY A 490 -3.95 22.50 -2.28
CA GLY A 490 -5.11 21.64 -2.52
C GLY A 490 -5.05 21.02 -3.91
N TYR A 491 -5.38 19.73 -4.04
CA TYR A 491 -5.40 18.98 -5.30
C TYR A 491 -6.77 18.33 -5.46
N PHE A 492 -7.48 18.65 -6.53
CA PHE A 492 -8.90 18.29 -6.73
C PHE A 492 -9.02 17.47 -8.02
N CYS A 493 -9.32 16.18 -7.91
CA CYS A 493 -9.26 15.25 -9.04
C CYS A 493 -10.66 14.92 -9.58
N PHE A 494 -10.85 15.04 -10.90
CA PHE A 494 -12.09 14.76 -11.63
C PHE A 494 -11.89 13.62 -12.65
N ASP A 495 -12.45 13.71 -13.86
CA ASP A 495 -12.32 12.65 -14.86
C ASP A 495 -11.16 12.87 -15.83
N ASP A 496 -11.14 14.03 -16.49
CA ASP A 496 -10.11 14.34 -17.49
C ASP A 496 -8.98 15.20 -16.90
N GLU A 497 -9.22 15.80 -15.74
CA GLU A 497 -8.37 16.82 -15.16
C GLU A 497 -8.20 16.68 -13.65
N PHE A 498 -7.14 17.33 -13.15
CA PHE A 498 -7.11 17.76 -11.77
C PHE A 498 -6.80 19.26 -11.68
N VAL A 499 -7.32 19.89 -10.64
CA VAL A 499 -7.07 21.29 -10.31
C VAL A 499 -6.13 21.36 -9.11
N ALA A 500 -5.16 22.25 -9.15
CA ALA A 500 -4.28 22.52 -8.02
C ALA A 500 -4.42 23.98 -7.59
N LEU A 501 -4.70 24.18 -6.31
CA LEU A 501 -4.84 25.49 -5.68
C LEU A 501 -3.74 25.70 -4.65
N GLY A 502 -3.29 26.95 -4.53
CA GLY A 502 -2.33 27.42 -3.55
C GLY A 502 -2.80 28.71 -2.92
N ALA A 503 -2.76 28.80 -1.59
CA ALA A 503 -3.07 30.03 -0.86
C ALA A 503 -2.16 30.25 0.35
N GLY A 504 -2.02 31.50 0.78
CA GLY A 504 -1.24 31.84 1.97
C GLY A 504 0.25 31.53 1.81
N ILE A 505 0.77 31.63 0.59
CA ILE A 505 2.18 31.35 0.30
C ILE A 505 3.01 32.50 0.87
N THR A 506 3.73 32.19 1.94
CA THR A 506 4.59 33.14 2.65
C THR A 506 5.93 32.50 2.90
N SER A 507 7.03 33.23 2.69
CA SER A 507 8.37 32.71 3.00
C SER A 507 9.29 33.78 3.59
N THR A 508 10.19 33.34 4.47
CA THR A 508 11.33 34.14 4.95
C THR A 508 12.64 33.77 4.27
N ASP A 509 12.64 32.79 3.35
CA ASP A 509 13.83 32.37 2.62
C ASP A 509 14.26 33.43 1.58
N PRO A 510 15.57 33.69 1.39
CA PRO A 510 16.05 34.67 0.43
C PRO A 510 15.91 34.23 -1.04
N HIS A 511 15.69 32.95 -1.33
CA HIS A 511 15.47 32.47 -2.70
C HIS A 511 14.03 32.74 -3.15
N PRO A 512 13.79 32.91 -4.47
CA PRO A 512 12.44 32.98 -5.01
C PRO A 512 11.65 31.71 -4.65
N VAL A 513 10.40 31.88 -4.24
CA VAL A 513 9.48 30.75 -4.04
C VAL A 513 8.81 30.44 -5.36
N VAL A 514 8.81 29.16 -5.73
CA VAL A 514 8.21 28.69 -6.98
C VAL A 514 7.12 27.67 -6.70
N THR A 515 6.13 27.61 -7.58
CA THR A 515 5.24 26.45 -7.69
C THR A 515 5.48 25.78 -9.03
N THR A 516 6.02 24.56 -9.01
CA THR A 516 6.26 23.82 -10.24
C THR A 516 5.01 23.04 -10.61
N LEU A 517 4.53 23.19 -11.85
CA LEU A 517 3.39 22.44 -12.37
C LEU A 517 3.85 21.06 -12.84
N ASN A 518 4.97 21.00 -13.57
CA ASN A 518 5.57 19.75 -14.00
C ASN A 518 7.06 19.90 -14.37
N GLN A 519 7.77 18.77 -14.36
CA GLN A 519 9.14 18.65 -14.86
C GLN A 519 9.38 17.19 -15.29
N THR A 520 9.41 16.95 -16.60
CA THR A 520 9.42 15.61 -17.23
C THR A 520 10.41 15.55 -18.38
N ARG A 521 10.62 14.35 -18.92
CA ARG A 521 11.27 14.18 -20.22
C ARG A 521 10.49 14.94 -21.29
N ARG A 522 11.18 15.67 -22.14
CA ARG A 522 10.58 16.38 -23.25
C ARG A 522 10.30 15.42 -24.41
N VAL A 523 9.03 15.17 -24.67
CA VAL A 523 8.57 14.54 -25.92
C VAL A 523 7.70 15.50 -26.71
N GLY A 524 8.08 15.76 -27.97
CA GLY A 524 7.34 16.65 -28.86
C GLY A 524 7.55 18.16 -28.61
N PRO A 525 6.68 19.01 -29.17
CA PRO A 525 6.77 20.46 -29.03
C PRO A 525 6.39 20.92 -27.62
N VAL A 526 7.01 22.00 -27.18
CA VAL A 526 6.69 22.71 -25.93
C VAL A 526 6.05 24.03 -26.31
N VAL A 527 4.84 24.32 -25.83
CA VAL A 527 4.08 25.52 -26.19
C VAL A 527 3.67 26.27 -24.94
N ALA A 528 3.91 27.58 -24.92
CA ALA A 528 3.46 28.49 -23.87
C ALA A 528 2.63 29.61 -24.50
N ALA A 529 1.37 29.73 -24.10
CA ALA A 529 0.42 30.75 -24.56
C ALA A 529 0.45 30.99 -26.09
N GLY A 530 0.40 29.89 -26.86
CA GLY A 530 0.37 29.90 -28.33
C GLY A 530 1.73 30.04 -29.02
N THR A 531 2.85 30.11 -28.28
CA THR A 531 4.19 30.15 -28.88
C THR A 531 4.99 28.91 -28.52
N THR A 532 5.55 28.29 -29.54
CA THR A 532 6.51 27.19 -29.40
C THR A 532 7.80 27.70 -28.77
N VAL A 533 8.18 27.11 -27.64
CA VAL A 533 9.47 27.34 -26.99
C VAL A 533 10.50 26.48 -27.72
N ALA A 534 11.46 27.10 -28.39
CA ALA A 534 12.50 26.35 -29.09
C ALA A 534 13.41 25.57 -28.12
N PRO A 535 13.96 24.40 -28.51
CA PRO A 535 14.93 23.68 -27.70
C PRO A 535 16.13 24.54 -27.30
N GLY A 536 16.62 24.36 -26.08
CA GLY A 536 17.69 25.14 -25.46
C GLY A 536 17.23 26.42 -24.76
N ASN A 537 15.94 26.77 -24.83
CA ASN A 537 15.41 28.01 -24.25
C ASN A 537 14.57 27.77 -23.00
N THR A 538 14.61 28.77 -22.11
CA THR A 538 13.62 28.98 -21.05
C THR A 538 12.91 30.29 -21.35
N LEU A 539 11.57 30.27 -21.37
CA LEU A 539 10.74 31.42 -21.71
C LEU A 539 9.75 31.69 -20.58
N THR A 540 9.74 32.93 -20.08
CA THR A 540 8.64 33.44 -19.26
C THR A 540 7.63 34.14 -20.14
N ARG A 541 6.35 33.77 -20.02
CA ARG A 541 5.27 34.34 -20.83
C ARG A 541 3.98 34.42 -20.06
N THR A 542 3.25 35.51 -20.24
CA THR A 542 1.91 35.67 -19.68
C THR A 542 0.86 35.05 -20.60
N GLY A 543 -0.03 34.23 -20.04
CA GLY A 543 -1.17 33.68 -20.75
C GLY A 543 -1.96 32.68 -19.91
N ASN A 544 -2.96 32.05 -20.51
CA ASN A 544 -3.91 31.17 -19.82
C ASN A 544 -3.71 29.69 -20.13
N TRP A 545 -2.70 29.30 -20.93
CA TRP A 545 -2.40 27.89 -21.16
C TRP A 545 -0.97 27.61 -21.63
N ALA A 546 -0.55 26.35 -21.44
CA ALA A 546 0.63 25.74 -22.02
C ALA A 546 0.33 24.29 -22.43
N TYR A 547 1.19 23.70 -23.26
CA TYR A 547 1.04 22.33 -23.75
C TYR A 547 2.38 21.63 -23.91
N HIS A 548 2.42 20.36 -23.51
CA HIS A 548 3.55 19.46 -23.71
C HIS A 548 3.12 17.99 -23.61
N ASP A 549 3.68 17.11 -24.44
CA ASP A 549 3.55 15.64 -24.37
C ASP A 549 2.13 15.10 -24.10
N GLY A 550 1.15 15.62 -24.83
CA GLY A 550 -0.24 15.18 -24.67
C GLY A 550 -0.93 15.71 -23.41
N THR A 551 -0.36 16.72 -22.75
CA THR A 551 -0.87 17.32 -21.51
C THR A 551 -1.08 18.82 -21.69
N GLY A 552 -2.30 19.27 -21.42
CA GLY A 552 -2.65 20.68 -21.33
C GLY A 552 -2.48 21.21 -19.91
N TYR A 553 -1.91 22.39 -19.79
CA TYR A 553 -1.88 23.18 -18.56
C TYR A 553 -2.74 24.41 -18.79
N ALA A 554 -3.78 24.63 -17.99
CA ALA A 554 -4.69 25.75 -18.15
C ALA A 554 -4.79 26.56 -16.85
N PHE A 555 -5.12 27.84 -16.99
CA PHE A 555 -5.22 28.79 -15.88
C PHE A 555 -6.56 29.53 -15.96
N PHE A 556 -7.15 29.83 -14.81
CA PHE A 556 -8.43 30.54 -14.71
C PHE A 556 -8.33 32.02 -15.11
N GLU A 557 -7.12 32.56 -15.05
CA GLU A 557 -6.75 33.90 -15.47
C GLU A 557 -5.36 33.87 -16.12
N PRO A 558 -4.98 34.88 -16.92
CA PRO A 558 -3.63 34.95 -17.47
C PRO A 558 -2.57 35.06 -16.37
N VAL A 559 -1.59 34.16 -16.36
CA VAL A 559 -0.47 34.15 -15.40
C VAL A 559 0.87 34.20 -16.12
N ALA A 560 1.90 34.75 -15.47
CA ALA A 560 3.28 34.68 -15.94
C ALA A 560 3.85 33.29 -15.62
N MET A 561 3.87 32.40 -16.62
CA MET A 561 4.44 31.05 -16.51
C MET A 561 5.84 31.03 -17.10
N THR A 562 6.76 30.33 -16.44
CA THR A 562 8.08 30.05 -17.00
C THR A 562 8.14 28.63 -17.49
N VAL A 563 8.56 28.44 -18.74
CA VAL A 563 8.62 27.15 -19.43
C VAL A 563 10.04 26.89 -19.92
N LYS A 564 10.62 25.78 -19.47
CA LYS A 564 11.93 25.26 -19.86
C LYS A 564 11.75 24.19 -20.96
N ASN A 565 12.51 24.33 -22.03
CA ASN A 565 12.71 23.32 -23.05
C ASN A 565 14.22 23.19 -23.29
N ALA A 566 14.90 22.33 -22.52
CA ALA A 566 16.36 22.28 -22.52
C ALA A 566 16.89 20.86 -22.53
N THR A 567 17.98 20.63 -23.26
CA THR A 567 18.82 19.43 -23.12
C THR A 567 19.73 19.64 -21.92
N VAL A 568 19.73 18.70 -20.98
CA VAL A 568 20.48 18.79 -19.73
C VAL A 568 21.36 17.55 -19.61
N THR A 569 22.59 17.75 -19.13
CA THR A 569 23.54 16.67 -18.85
C THR A 569 23.89 16.69 -17.36
N GLY A 570 23.91 15.50 -16.75
CA GLY A 570 24.35 15.27 -15.36
C GLY A 570 24.77 13.81 -15.19
N SER A 571 25.08 13.37 -13.98
CA SER A 571 25.44 11.98 -13.69
C SER A 571 24.81 11.52 -12.39
N TRP A 572 24.66 10.21 -12.19
CA TRP A 572 24.18 9.68 -10.92
C TRP A 572 25.14 10.00 -9.76
N ALA A 573 26.44 10.04 -10.06
CA ALA A 573 27.49 10.44 -9.12
C ALA A 573 27.34 11.90 -8.60
N ASP A 574 26.66 12.78 -9.35
CA ASP A 574 26.38 14.16 -8.90
C ASP A 574 25.33 14.22 -7.78
N ILE A 575 24.44 13.23 -7.73
CA ILE A 575 23.35 13.16 -6.77
C ILE A 575 23.76 12.36 -5.53
N ALA A 576 24.51 11.27 -5.73
CA ALA A 576 24.92 10.37 -4.67
C ALA A 576 26.34 9.81 -4.89
N THR A 577 27.17 9.89 -3.86
CA THR A 577 28.52 9.30 -3.81
C THR A 577 28.45 7.81 -4.14
N GLY A 578 29.43 7.33 -4.91
CA GLY A 578 29.55 5.90 -5.25
C GLY A 578 28.63 5.42 -6.38
N GLN A 579 27.77 6.29 -6.92
CA GLN A 579 26.96 5.98 -8.09
C GLN A 579 27.72 6.17 -9.42
N ASP A 580 27.11 5.71 -10.52
CA ASP A 580 27.69 5.76 -11.86
C ASP A 580 28.05 7.20 -12.30
N PRO A 581 29.33 7.49 -12.59
CA PRO A 581 29.77 8.80 -13.05
C PRO A 581 29.52 9.04 -14.55
N THR A 582 29.00 8.06 -15.28
CA THR A 582 28.73 8.18 -16.72
C THR A 582 27.73 9.31 -16.98
N PRO A 583 28.04 10.28 -17.87
CA PRO A 583 27.11 11.36 -18.20
C PRO A 583 25.79 10.84 -18.79
N VAL A 584 24.69 11.25 -18.19
CA VAL A 584 23.31 11.08 -18.66
C VAL A 584 22.87 12.41 -19.28
N THR A 585 22.42 12.36 -20.53
CA THR A 585 21.90 13.54 -21.24
C THR A 585 20.46 13.27 -21.65
N GLU A 586 19.54 14.15 -21.24
CA GLU A 586 18.12 14.04 -21.54
C GLU A 586 17.56 15.41 -21.92
N ASP A 587 16.54 15.40 -22.78
CA ASP A 587 15.76 16.60 -23.02
C ASP A 587 14.71 16.74 -21.92
N VAL A 588 14.68 17.89 -21.25
CA VAL A 588 13.85 18.16 -20.08
C VAL A 588 12.86 19.29 -20.38
N PHE A 589 11.58 19.00 -20.17
CA PHE A 589 10.51 19.98 -20.07
C PHE A 589 10.34 20.40 -18.61
N GLY A 590 10.10 21.67 -18.35
CA GLY A 590 9.70 22.16 -17.04
C GLY A 590 8.74 23.34 -17.16
N ILE A 591 7.80 23.47 -16.24
CA ILE A 591 6.87 24.59 -16.16
C ILE A 591 6.60 24.97 -14.71
N TRP A 592 6.75 26.25 -14.37
CA TRP A 592 6.52 26.75 -13.01
C TRP A 592 6.01 28.20 -12.99
N LEU A 593 5.45 28.57 -11.85
CA LEU A 593 5.08 29.93 -11.48
C LEU A 593 6.09 30.45 -10.45
N ASP A 594 6.46 31.72 -10.57
CA ASP A 594 7.37 32.41 -9.66
C ASP A 594 6.56 33.35 -8.76
N HIS A 595 6.69 33.19 -7.44
CA HIS A 595 6.02 34.02 -6.43
C HIS A 595 6.91 35.16 -5.92
N GLY A 596 8.12 35.28 -6.46
CA GLY A 596 9.14 36.22 -6.02
C GLY A 596 9.89 35.77 -4.76
N THR A 597 10.83 36.60 -4.33
CA THR A 597 11.54 36.44 -3.05
C THR A 597 10.66 36.93 -1.90
N ALA A 598 10.62 36.18 -0.80
CA ALA A 598 9.83 36.49 0.39
C ALA A 598 8.37 36.87 0.10
N PRO A 599 7.61 36.03 -0.64
CA PRO A 599 6.19 36.28 -0.88
C PRO A 599 5.44 36.42 0.46
N SER A 600 4.32 37.13 0.43
CA SER A 600 3.41 37.26 1.56
C SER A 600 1.98 37.08 1.08
N GLY A 601 1.36 35.98 1.50
CA GLY A 601 -0.02 35.66 1.12
C GLY A 601 -0.25 35.39 -0.37
N ALA A 602 0.79 34.99 -1.12
CA ALA A 602 0.66 34.70 -2.54
C ALA A 602 -0.24 33.47 -2.80
N THR A 603 -0.73 33.33 -4.03
CA THR A 603 -1.67 32.29 -4.42
C THR A 603 -1.34 31.72 -5.82
N TYR A 604 -1.84 30.53 -6.13
CA TYR A 604 -1.88 30.00 -7.50
C TYR A 604 -3.18 29.21 -7.72
N ALA A 605 -3.59 29.09 -8.99
CA ALA A 605 -4.65 28.19 -9.41
C ALA A 605 -4.37 27.71 -10.85
N TYR A 606 -4.22 26.40 -11.04
CA TYR A 606 -4.02 25.80 -12.36
C TYR A 606 -4.76 24.49 -12.52
N VAL A 607 -5.03 24.12 -13.77
CA VAL A 607 -5.64 22.86 -14.18
C VAL A 607 -4.64 22.09 -15.02
N VAL A 608 -4.55 20.79 -14.78
CA VAL A 608 -3.78 19.87 -15.63
C VAL A 608 -4.76 18.90 -16.27
N ARG A 609 -4.71 18.81 -17.60
CA ARG A 609 -5.54 17.91 -18.39
C ARG A 609 -4.65 17.00 -19.25
N PRO A 610 -4.36 15.77 -18.79
CA PRO A 610 -3.64 14.78 -19.58
C PRO A 610 -4.51 14.21 -20.72
N GLY A 611 -3.88 13.54 -21.68
CA GLY A 611 -4.59 12.81 -22.74
C GLY A 611 -5.20 13.67 -23.85
N VAL A 612 -4.65 14.87 -24.09
CA VAL A 612 -5.16 15.82 -25.09
C VAL A 612 -4.11 16.19 -26.13
N ASP A 613 -4.52 16.54 -27.35
CA ASP A 613 -3.66 17.24 -28.32
C ASP A 613 -3.59 18.75 -28.02
N GLN A 614 -2.73 19.48 -28.74
CA GLN A 614 -2.57 20.93 -28.55
C GLN A 614 -3.86 21.72 -28.83
N GLY A 615 -4.64 21.32 -29.83
CA GLY A 615 -5.90 21.98 -30.18
C GLY A 615 -6.95 21.78 -29.09
N GLN A 616 -7.07 20.56 -28.58
CA GLN A 616 -7.92 20.20 -27.44
C GLN A 616 -7.49 20.92 -26.16
N ALA A 617 -6.18 21.04 -25.89
CA ALA A 617 -5.67 21.81 -24.75
C ALA A 617 -6.03 23.29 -24.86
N THR A 618 -5.89 23.88 -26.06
CA THR A 618 -6.27 25.27 -26.33
C THR A 618 -7.78 25.49 -26.16
N ALA A 619 -8.60 24.60 -26.72
CA ALA A 619 -10.06 24.67 -26.61
C ALA A 619 -10.53 24.52 -25.16
N TYR A 620 -9.90 23.61 -24.40
CA TYR A 620 -10.20 23.42 -22.97
C TYR A 620 -9.89 24.68 -22.16
N ALA A 621 -8.75 25.33 -22.40
CA ALA A 621 -8.38 26.57 -21.72
C ALA A 621 -9.30 27.76 -22.04
N GLN A 622 -10.09 27.70 -23.11
CA GLN A 622 -11.12 28.70 -23.43
C GLN A 622 -12.43 28.45 -22.67
N HIS A 623 -12.69 27.20 -22.29
CA HIS A 623 -13.94 26.77 -21.68
C HIS A 623 -13.68 25.72 -20.59
N LEU A 624 -13.22 26.18 -19.43
CA LEU A 624 -12.99 25.32 -18.28
C LEU A 624 -14.35 24.83 -17.72
N PRO A 625 -14.58 23.51 -17.62
CA PRO A 625 -15.78 22.95 -16.98
C PRO A 625 -15.70 22.98 -15.44
N VAL A 626 -14.51 23.29 -14.92
CA VAL A 626 -14.21 23.48 -13.50
C VAL A 626 -14.21 24.97 -13.12
N ARG A 627 -14.61 25.27 -11.89
CA ARG A 627 -14.59 26.61 -11.29
C ARG A 627 -13.96 26.59 -9.91
N VAL A 628 -13.16 27.60 -9.60
CA VAL A 628 -12.66 27.84 -8.25
C VAL A 628 -13.78 28.50 -7.44
N LEU A 629 -14.23 27.84 -6.38
CA LEU A 629 -15.22 28.36 -5.43
C LEU A 629 -14.56 29.26 -4.38
N ALA A 630 -13.36 28.88 -3.95
CA ALA A 630 -12.55 29.62 -2.99
C ALA A 630 -11.09 29.20 -3.10
N ASN A 631 -10.18 30.13 -2.82
CA ASN A 631 -8.75 29.86 -2.68
C ASN A 631 -8.14 30.80 -1.64
N SER A 632 -8.35 30.49 -0.36
CA SER A 632 -7.85 31.26 0.78
C SER A 632 -7.18 30.35 1.82
N PRO A 633 -6.48 30.91 2.82
CA PRO A 633 -5.94 30.12 3.92
C PRO A 633 -6.98 29.38 4.77
N SER A 634 -8.26 29.77 4.69
CA SER A 634 -9.36 29.17 5.46
C SER A 634 -10.20 28.17 4.65
N LEU A 635 -10.27 28.31 3.33
CA LEU A 635 -11.05 27.46 2.45
C LEU A 635 -10.44 27.41 1.04
N GLN A 636 -10.24 26.20 0.54
CA GLN A 636 -10.02 25.94 -0.89
C GLN A 636 -11.17 25.09 -1.43
N GLY A 637 -11.68 25.39 -2.61
CA GLY A 637 -12.79 24.65 -3.18
C GLY A 637 -12.87 24.74 -4.68
N VAL A 638 -13.20 23.62 -5.31
CA VAL A 638 -13.37 23.50 -6.76
C VAL A 638 -14.66 22.76 -7.06
N ARG A 639 -15.39 23.22 -8.07
CA ARG A 639 -16.56 22.55 -8.61
C ARG A 639 -16.37 22.22 -10.07
N HIS A 640 -16.70 21.01 -10.46
CA HIS A 640 -16.91 20.65 -11.86
C HIS A 640 -18.42 20.70 -12.17
N ASP A 641 -18.85 21.62 -13.04
CA ASP A 641 -20.29 21.83 -13.29
C ASP A 641 -20.91 20.71 -14.11
N GLY A 642 -20.20 20.20 -15.12
CA GLY A 642 -20.68 19.09 -15.94
C GLY A 642 -20.90 17.78 -15.17
N LEU A 643 -20.07 17.51 -14.15
CA LEU A 643 -20.18 16.34 -13.28
C LEU A 643 -21.10 16.57 -12.08
N GLY A 644 -21.41 17.84 -11.74
CA GLY A 644 -22.15 18.14 -10.51
C GLY A 644 -21.35 17.86 -9.23
N ILE A 645 -20.02 17.81 -9.29
CA ILE A 645 -19.16 17.49 -8.15
C ILE A 645 -18.49 18.75 -7.62
N ALA A 646 -18.62 19.01 -6.32
CA ALA A 646 -17.82 20.01 -5.63
C ALA A 646 -16.93 19.35 -4.56
N GLN A 647 -15.68 19.79 -4.48
CA GLN A 647 -14.69 19.31 -3.54
C GLN A 647 -14.16 20.50 -2.75
N LEU A 648 -14.16 20.41 -1.42
CA LEU A 648 -13.96 21.53 -0.50
C LEU A 648 -12.98 21.14 0.62
N LEU A 649 -11.99 21.98 0.87
CA LEU A 649 -10.96 21.82 1.91
C LEU A 649 -11.12 22.96 2.92
N PHE A 650 -11.82 22.70 4.02
CA PHE A 650 -12.07 23.66 5.09
C PHE A 650 -10.94 23.58 6.12
N TYR A 651 -10.02 24.56 6.09
CA TYR A 651 -8.94 24.68 7.09
C TYR A 651 -9.45 25.27 8.42
N ALA A 652 -10.66 25.82 8.42
CA ALA A 652 -11.40 26.31 9.57
C ALA A 652 -12.90 26.04 9.39
N ALA A 653 -13.69 26.14 10.47
CA ALA A 653 -15.15 26.19 10.34
C ALA A 653 -15.57 27.29 9.36
N GLY A 654 -16.60 27.05 8.55
CA GLY A 654 -16.95 28.01 7.51
C GLY A 654 -18.12 27.57 6.63
N THR A 655 -18.39 28.38 5.63
CA THR A 655 -19.45 28.14 4.63
C THR A 655 -18.89 28.35 3.24
N ALA A 656 -19.14 27.40 2.35
CA ALA A 656 -18.85 27.48 0.93
C ALA A 656 -20.14 27.77 0.15
N ALA A 657 -20.11 28.80 -0.70
CA ALA A 657 -21.11 28.97 -1.75
C ALA A 657 -20.74 28.03 -2.91
N VAL A 658 -21.53 27.01 -3.15
CA VAL A 658 -21.20 25.94 -4.11
C VAL A 658 -21.65 26.33 -5.52
N ARG A 659 -22.88 26.83 -5.63
CA ARG A 659 -23.50 27.37 -6.84
C ARG A 659 -24.74 28.15 -6.43
N ASP A 660 -25.42 28.76 -7.40
CA ASP A 660 -26.63 29.53 -7.12
C ASP A 660 -27.67 28.72 -6.35
N GLY A 661 -28.06 29.27 -5.20
CA GLY A 661 -29.00 28.65 -4.27
C GLY A 661 -28.44 27.45 -3.50
N VAL A 662 -27.15 27.11 -3.59
CA VAL A 662 -26.55 25.99 -2.83
C VAL A 662 -25.37 26.45 -1.98
N THR A 663 -25.46 26.25 -0.68
CA THR A 663 -24.37 26.50 0.28
C THR A 663 -24.13 25.28 1.15
N LEU A 664 -22.87 24.99 1.47
CA LEU A 664 -22.48 23.95 2.41
C LEU A 664 -21.68 24.58 3.55
N ALA A 665 -22.08 24.37 4.79
CA ALA A 665 -21.38 24.83 5.97
C ALA A 665 -20.93 23.68 6.87
N VAL A 666 -19.81 23.88 7.54
CA VAL A 666 -19.21 22.94 8.50
C VAL A 666 -18.79 23.67 9.77
N ASP A 667 -18.83 22.98 10.91
CA ASP A 667 -18.55 23.56 12.22
C ASP A 667 -17.07 23.49 12.65
N ARG A 668 -16.21 22.85 11.84
CA ARG A 668 -14.79 22.65 12.15
C ARG A 668 -13.98 22.35 10.88
N PRO A 669 -12.63 22.36 10.96
CA PRO A 669 -11.80 21.96 9.83
C PRO A 669 -12.12 20.54 9.38
N CYS A 670 -12.31 20.33 8.08
CA CYS A 670 -12.58 19.04 7.45
C CYS A 670 -12.43 19.15 5.93
N MET A 671 -12.54 18.02 5.24
CA MET A 671 -12.54 17.92 3.79
C MET A 671 -13.85 17.29 3.34
N VAL A 672 -14.45 17.83 2.28
CA VAL A 672 -15.82 17.49 1.87
C VAL A 672 -15.90 17.29 0.36
N ILE A 673 -16.59 16.23 -0.06
CA ILE A 673 -17.14 16.09 -1.41
C ILE A 673 -18.64 16.28 -1.32
N LEU A 674 -19.18 17.16 -2.14
CA LEU A 674 -20.61 17.29 -2.41
C LEU A 674 -20.87 16.79 -3.83
N ASP A 675 -21.53 15.64 -3.93
CA ASP A 675 -21.86 14.97 -5.17
C ASP A 675 -23.35 15.18 -5.50
N GLU A 676 -23.60 15.96 -6.56
CA GLU A 676 -24.93 16.22 -7.13
C GLU A 676 -25.11 15.52 -8.49
N SER A 677 -24.27 14.54 -8.82
CA SER A 677 -24.30 13.82 -10.11
C SER A 677 -25.49 12.86 -10.23
N GLY A 678 -25.96 12.32 -9.10
CA GLY A 678 -27.08 11.41 -9.03
C GLY A 678 -28.44 12.08 -9.20
N ALA A 679 -29.46 11.30 -9.57
CA ALA A 679 -30.84 11.77 -9.67
C ALA A 679 -31.53 12.03 -8.31
N GLY A 680 -30.87 11.63 -7.21
CA GLY A 680 -31.39 11.72 -5.84
C GLY A 680 -30.99 13.00 -5.10
N ALA A 681 -31.03 12.93 -3.77
CA ALA A 681 -30.50 13.99 -2.92
C ALA A 681 -28.96 14.07 -3.06
N PRO A 682 -28.36 15.27 -2.93
CA PRO A 682 -26.91 15.40 -2.92
C PRO A 682 -26.26 14.54 -1.85
N VAL A 683 -25.17 13.88 -2.23
CA VAL A 683 -24.38 13.02 -1.34
C VAL A 683 -23.22 13.84 -0.78
N VAL A 684 -23.00 13.77 0.53
CA VAL A 684 -21.91 14.47 1.19
C VAL A 684 -20.94 13.45 1.78
N THR A 685 -19.69 13.46 1.34
CA THR A 685 -18.61 12.63 1.93
C THR A 685 -17.65 13.53 2.67
N VAL A 686 -17.24 13.14 3.88
CA VAL A 686 -16.45 13.96 4.81
C VAL A 686 -15.23 13.18 5.32
N SER A 687 -14.10 13.85 5.47
CA SER A 687 -12.94 13.36 6.23
C SER A 687 -12.31 14.46 7.08
N ALA A 688 -11.56 14.07 8.12
CA ALA A 688 -10.81 15.00 8.99
C ALA A 688 -9.55 14.32 9.56
N PRO A 689 -8.52 14.04 8.73
CA PRO A 689 -7.34 13.30 9.14
C PRO A 689 -6.55 13.96 10.29
N GLN A 690 -6.73 15.26 10.52
CA GLN A 690 -6.03 16.02 11.55
C GLN A 690 -6.51 15.76 12.98
N ALA A 691 -7.68 15.15 13.18
CA ALA A 691 -8.26 14.97 14.50
C ALA A 691 -8.93 13.59 14.65
N PRO A 692 -8.55 12.79 15.67
CA PRO A 692 -9.13 11.47 15.88
C PRO A 692 -10.57 11.57 16.40
N GLY A 693 -11.47 10.70 15.91
CA GLY A 693 -12.78 10.47 16.54
C GLY A 693 -13.75 11.66 16.50
N VAL A 694 -13.54 12.63 15.61
CA VAL A 694 -14.31 13.88 15.62
C VAL A 694 -15.65 13.78 14.91
N THR A 695 -16.69 14.38 15.49
CA THR A 695 -18.00 14.55 14.84
C THR A 695 -18.09 15.86 14.08
N VAL A 696 -18.13 15.84 12.75
CA VAL A 696 -18.34 17.04 11.92
C VAL A 696 -19.83 17.29 11.72
N ASN A 697 -20.31 18.50 12.05
CA ASN A 697 -21.67 18.91 11.71
C ASN A 697 -21.69 19.58 10.34
N VAL A 698 -22.58 19.12 9.46
CA VAL A 698 -22.75 19.64 8.10
C VAL A 698 -24.14 20.25 7.94
N VAL A 699 -24.19 21.43 7.32
CA VAL A 699 -25.44 22.12 6.96
C VAL A 699 -25.43 22.36 5.46
N LEU A 700 -26.30 21.67 4.74
CA LEU A 700 -26.51 21.86 3.31
C LEU A 700 -27.80 22.66 3.09
N THR A 701 -27.69 23.81 2.44
CA THR A 701 -28.86 24.60 2.03
C THR A 701 -29.00 24.52 0.53
N VAL A 702 -30.14 24.04 0.03
CA VAL A 702 -30.47 23.95 -1.41
C VAL A 702 -31.78 24.69 -1.66
N ARG A 703 -31.70 25.81 -2.40
CA ARG A 703 -32.82 26.70 -2.74
C ARG A 703 -33.70 27.06 -1.54
N GLY A 704 -33.07 27.33 -0.40
CA GLY A 704 -33.74 27.69 0.86
C GLY A 704 -34.13 26.50 1.74
N THR A 705 -34.10 25.26 1.23
CA THR A 705 -34.28 24.05 2.05
C THR A 705 -32.99 23.72 2.78
N VAL A 706 -33.05 23.62 4.11
CA VAL A 706 -31.89 23.33 4.96
C VAL A 706 -31.92 21.89 5.43
N THR A 707 -30.86 21.14 5.13
CA THR A 707 -30.60 19.79 5.64
C THR A 707 -29.42 19.85 6.60
N ARG A 708 -29.59 19.24 7.78
CA ARG A 708 -28.55 19.13 8.80
C ARG A 708 -28.18 17.68 9.00
N GLY A 709 -26.89 17.42 9.14
CA GLY A 709 -26.37 16.09 9.43
C GLY A 709 -25.09 16.17 10.23
N ALA A 710 -24.73 15.06 10.86
CA ALA A 710 -23.50 14.91 11.62
C ALA A 710 -22.81 13.61 11.21
N VAL A 711 -21.49 13.61 11.16
CA VAL A 711 -20.66 12.44 10.83
C VAL A 711 -19.57 12.31 11.88
N THR A 712 -19.62 11.24 12.68
CA THR A 712 -18.51 10.88 13.57
C THR A 712 -17.48 10.11 12.77
N LEU A 713 -16.30 10.71 12.60
CA LEU A 713 -15.21 10.14 11.81
C LEU A 713 -14.39 9.16 12.64
N PRO A 714 -13.76 8.15 12.02
CA PRO A 714 -13.03 7.13 12.76
C PRO A 714 -11.76 7.68 13.43
N ASP A 715 -11.31 7.00 14.48
CA ASP A 715 -10.04 7.22 15.18
C ASP A 715 -9.06 6.06 14.93
N GLY A 716 -7.98 6.00 15.74
CA GLY A 716 -7.03 4.90 15.72
C GLY A 716 -6.40 4.67 14.34
N ASP A 717 -6.39 3.40 13.90
CA ASP A 717 -5.83 3.00 12.62
C ASP A 717 -6.69 3.41 11.41
N ARG A 718 -7.93 3.86 11.64
CA ARG A 718 -8.87 4.36 10.63
C ARG A 718 -8.96 5.89 10.60
N GLN A 719 -8.19 6.60 11.42
CA GLN A 719 -8.16 8.06 11.41
C GLN A 719 -7.85 8.61 10.02
N GLY A 720 -8.78 9.39 9.46
CA GLY A 720 -8.67 9.98 8.12
C GLY A 720 -9.43 9.24 7.02
N VAL A 721 -10.07 8.11 7.34
CA VAL A 721 -11.07 7.48 6.45
C VAL A 721 -12.20 8.45 6.14
N SER A 722 -12.66 8.45 4.88
CA SER A 722 -13.78 9.25 4.42
C SER A 722 -15.11 8.53 4.66
N LEU A 723 -16.08 9.23 5.26
CA LEU A 723 -17.42 8.71 5.55
C LEU A 723 -18.49 9.54 4.82
N THR A 724 -19.48 8.86 4.25
CA THR A 724 -20.65 9.51 3.65
C THR A 724 -21.68 9.85 4.73
N LEU A 725 -22.26 11.05 4.67
CA LEU A 725 -23.32 11.48 5.58
C LEU A 725 -24.54 10.55 5.46
N GLY A 726 -24.96 10.00 6.59
CA GLY A 726 -26.04 9.01 6.65
C GLY A 726 -25.61 7.57 6.39
N ALA A 727 -24.31 7.31 6.15
CA ALA A 727 -23.77 5.95 6.19
C ALA A 727 -24.00 5.35 7.59
N PRO A 728 -24.34 4.05 7.69
CA PRO A 728 -24.49 3.38 8.98
C PRO A 728 -23.17 3.43 9.76
N ALA A 729 -23.23 3.85 11.04
CA ALA A 729 -22.05 3.96 11.89
C ALA A 729 -21.42 2.59 12.21
N ASP A 730 -22.23 1.54 12.11
CA ASP A 730 -21.91 0.13 12.30
C ASP A 730 -21.42 -0.57 11.02
N ASP A 731 -21.36 0.10 9.87
CA ASP A 731 -20.83 -0.49 8.64
C ASP A 731 -19.30 -0.63 8.68
N VAL A 732 -18.82 -1.84 8.99
CA VAL A 732 -17.39 -2.17 9.04
C VAL A 732 -16.80 -2.51 7.68
N ALA A 733 -17.62 -2.68 6.64
CA ALA A 733 -17.15 -2.91 5.28
C ALA A 733 -16.72 -1.62 4.57
N LEU A 734 -17.16 -0.45 5.05
CA LEU A 734 -16.86 0.83 4.41
C LEU A 734 -15.34 1.03 4.23
N ARG A 735 -14.90 1.32 3.00
CA ARG A 735 -13.50 1.45 2.54
C ARG A 735 -12.64 0.20 2.71
N ARG A 736 -13.24 -0.98 2.86
CA ARG A 736 -12.53 -2.26 2.90
C ARG A 736 -12.34 -2.84 1.50
N PRO A 737 -11.26 -3.61 1.26
CA PRO A 737 -11.03 -4.28 -0.01
C PRO A 737 -12.15 -5.24 -0.40
N VAL A 738 -12.38 -5.34 -1.71
CA VAL A 738 -13.40 -6.21 -2.28
C VAL A 738 -12.77 -7.02 -3.41
N LEU A 739 -13.01 -8.32 -3.39
CA LEU A 739 -12.66 -9.23 -4.47
C LEU A 739 -13.95 -9.67 -5.17
N THR A 740 -13.89 -9.83 -6.48
CA THR A 740 -15.04 -10.24 -7.29
C THR A 740 -14.60 -11.34 -8.25
N SER A 741 -15.55 -12.17 -8.68
CA SER A 741 -15.31 -13.15 -9.76
C SER A 741 -15.02 -12.49 -11.10
N SER A 742 -15.61 -11.31 -11.32
CA SER A 742 -15.39 -10.48 -12.49
C SER A 742 -15.92 -9.06 -12.24
N ASP A 743 -15.35 -8.12 -12.98
CA ASP A 743 -15.90 -6.78 -13.16
C ASP A 743 -16.27 -6.62 -14.64
N HIS A 744 -17.37 -5.93 -14.93
CA HIS A 744 -17.77 -5.64 -16.31
C HIS A 744 -16.71 -4.78 -17.02
N ASP A 745 -16.28 -3.72 -16.34
CA ASP A 745 -15.17 -2.83 -16.68
C ASP A 745 -14.76 -2.01 -15.43
N THR A 746 -13.73 -1.16 -15.55
CA THR A 746 -13.20 -0.39 -14.42
C THR A 746 -14.12 0.73 -13.92
N SER A 747 -15.12 1.17 -14.70
CA SER A 747 -16.09 2.20 -14.30
C SER A 747 -17.18 1.68 -13.35
N VAL A 748 -17.25 0.36 -13.18
CA VAL A 748 -18.16 -0.35 -12.26
C VAL A 748 -17.43 -1.45 -11.49
N GLY A 749 -16.21 -1.16 -11.04
CA GLY A 749 -15.31 -2.11 -10.39
C GLY A 749 -15.69 -2.48 -8.95
N ALA A 750 -15.05 -3.53 -8.43
CA ALA A 750 -15.33 -4.12 -7.12
C ALA A 750 -15.32 -3.12 -5.94
N HIS A 751 -14.40 -2.16 -5.95
CA HIS A 751 -14.21 -1.19 -4.86
C HIS A 751 -15.41 -0.26 -4.62
N PHE A 752 -16.36 -0.17 -5.56
CA PHE A 752 -17.60 0.59 -5.37
C PHE A 752 -18.62 -0.13 -4.48
N LEU A 753 -18.44 -1.42 -4.16
CA LEU A 753 -19.35 -2.11 -3.22
C LEU A 753 -19.25 -1.57 -1.80
N THR A 754 -18.12 -0.99 -1.44
CA THR A 754 -17.78 -0.59 -0.08
C THR A 754 -17.37 0.87 0.01
N ASP A 755 -17.63 1.71 -0.99
CA ASP A 755 -17.28 3.13 -0.95
C ASP A 755 -18.34 4.00 -0.22
N GLY A 756 -19.52 3.45 0.07
CA GLY A 756 -20.62 4.16 0.70
C GLY A 756 -21.19 5.29 -0.16
N ASN A 757 -20.93 5.30 -1.47
CA ASN A 757 -21.49 6.26 -2.41
C ASN A 757 -22.70 5.62 -3.14
N PRO A 758 -23.93 6.12 -2.95
CA PRO A 758 -25.11 5.53 -3.59
C PRO A 758 -25.19 5.76 -5.11
N ASN A 759 -24.26 6.53 -5.69
CA ASN A 759 -24.21 6.83 -7.13
C ASN A 759 -23.21 5.96 -7.91
N THR A 760 -22.38 5.19 -7.24
CA THR A 760 -21.42 4.24 -7.84
C THR A 760 -21.92 2.81 -7.62
N ARG A 761 -21.48 1.89 -8.48
CA ARG A 761 -21.93 0.50 -8.40
C ARG A 761 -20.88 -0.46 -8.89
N TRP A 762 -20.91 -1.66 -8.36
CA TRP A 762 -20.26 -2.79 -9.00
C TRP A 762 -21.17 -3.45 -10.03
N SER A 763 -20.59 -3.98 -11.11
CA SER A 763 -21.29 -4.91 -12.00
C SER A 763 -20.38 -6.04 -12.47
N SER A 764 -20.91 -7.26 -12.49
CA SER A 764 -20.21 -8.46 -12.95
C SER A 764 -20.26 -8.64 -14.47
N ALA A 765 -19.49 -9.61 -14.98
CA ALA A 765 -19.69 -10.21 -16.29
C ALA A 765 -21.11 -10.82 -16.43
N TYR A 766 -21.56 -10.98 -17.68
CA TYR A 766 -22.94 -11.36 -18.01
C TYR A 766 -23.16 -12.87 -17.99
N THR A 767 -22.74 -13.51 -16.91
CA THR A 767 -22.85 -14.96 -16.66
C THR A 767 -23.42 -15.19 -15.27
N ASP A 768 -24.11 -16.33 -15.09
CA ASP A 768 -24.49 -16.79 -13.73
C ASP A 768 -23.22 -17.23 -12.96
N SER A 769 -23.39 -17.62 -11.69
CA SER A 769 -22.31 -18.09 -10.82
C SER A 769 -21.19 -17.06 -10.65
N GLN A 770 -21.57 -15.83 -10.28
CA GLN A 770 -20.64 -14.76 -9.92
C GLN A 770 -20.55 -14.63 -8.41
N TRP A 771 -19.54 -13.94 -7.90
CA TRP A 771 -19.44 -13.65 -6.48
C TRP A 771 -18.74 -12.32 -6.22
N ALA A 772 -19.01 -11.76 -5.04
CA ALA A 772 -18.31 -10.63 -4.47
C ALA A 772 -17.96 -10.94 -3.01
N MET A 773 -16.77 -10.56 -2.55
CA MET A 773 -16.27 -10.85 -1.21
C MET A 773 -15.62 -9.60 -0.62
N VAL A 774 -16.13 -9.15 0.52
CA VAL A 774 -15.49 -8.10 1.32
C VAL A 774 -14.50 -8.76 2.27
N ASP A 775 -13.29 -8.19 2.36
CA ASP A 775 -12.31 -8.50 3.39
C ASP A 775 -12.26 -7.37 4.41
N LEU A 776 -12.75 -7.59 5.62
CA LEU A 776 -12.74 -6.63 6.73
C LEU A 776 -11.33 -6.34 7.27
N LEU A 777 -10.31 -7.01 6.74
CA LEU A 777 -8.89 -7.02 7.10
C LEU A 777 -8.56 -7.64 8.46
N THR A 778 -9.45 -7.50 9.43
CA THR A 778 -9.37 -8.17 10.73
C THR A 778 -10.71 -8.83 11.06
N PRO A 779 -10.73 -9.94 11.81
CA PRO A 779 -11.98 -10.49 12.30
C PRO A 779 -12.77 -9.47 13.14
N GLN A 780 -14.04 -9.31 12.84
CA GLN A 780 -15.00 -8.46 13.55
C GLN A 780 -16.21 -9.29 13.96
N LEU A 781 -16.84 -8.96 15.09
CA LEU A 781 -18.15 -9.53 15.42
C LEU A 781 -19.21 -8.84 14.57
N ILE A 782 -19.94 -9.62 13.77
CA ILE A 782 -20.96 -9.13 12.85
C ILE A 782 -22.28 -9.87 13.05
N ASP A 783 -23.39 -9.19 12.78
CA ASP A 783 -24.75 -9.73 12.93
C ASP A 783 -25.67 -9.44 11.73
N GLY A 784 -25.16 -8.77 10.69
CA GLY A 784 -25.97 -8.51 9.50
C GLY A 784 -25.20 -7.98 8.30
N VAL A 785 -25.90 -7.98 7.17
CA VAL A 785 -25.49 -7.33 5.92
C VAL A 785 -26.65 -6.56 5.30
N THR A 786 -26.36 -5.44 4.63
CA THR A 786 -27.32 -4.76 3.76
C THR A 786 -26.87 -4.83 2.31
N LEU A 787 -27.72 -5.43 1.46
CA LEU A 787 -27.51 -5.52 0.01
C LEU A 787 -28.34 -4.44 -0.68
N ARG A 788 -27.69 -3.57 -1.47
CA ARG A 788 -28.36 -2.50 -2.23
C ARG A 788 -28.28 -2.82 -3.71
N TRP A 789 -29.28 -3.52 -4.23
CA TRP A 789 -29.29 -3.98 -5.61
C TRP A 789 -29.60 -2.88 -6.61
N GLU A 790 -29.05 -3.01 -7.81
CA GLU A 790 -29.57 -2.38 -9.02
C GLU A 790 -30.71 -3.22 -9.62
N THR A 791 -31.28 -2.77 -10.75
CA THR A 791 -32.26 -3.54 -11.55
C THR A 791 -31.76 -4.95 -11.92
N ALA A 792 -30.47 -5.11 -12.17
CA ALA A 792 -29.82 -6.37 -12.51
C ALA A 792 -29.43 -7.17 -11.25
N TYR A 793 -30.43 -7.58 -10.46
CA TYR A 793 -30.24 -8.30 -9.20
C TYR A 793 -30.20 -9.83 -9.35
N ALA A 794 -29.79 -10.52 -8.27
CA ALA A 794 -29.85 -11.98 -8.17
C ALA A 794 -31.21 -12.48 -7.67
N THR A 795 -31.83 -13.41 -8.40
CA THR A 795 -33.00 -14.15 -7.88
C THR A 795 -32.56 -15.30 -6.96
N ALA A 796 -31.36 -15.86 -7.15
CA ALA A 796 -30.82 -16.87 -6.24
C ALA A 796 -29.40 -16.49 -5.82
N TYR A 797 -29.15 -16.50 -4.51
CA TYR A 797 -27.85 -16.21 -3.91
C TYR A 797 -27.72 -16.75 -2.48
N THR A 798 -26.49 -16.84 -2.00
CA THR A 798 -26.15 -17.08 -0.59
C THR A 798 -25.29 -15.95 -0.05
N VAL A 799 -25.39 -15.69 1.25
CA VAL A 799 -24.43 -14.88 2.00
C VAL A 799 -23.66 -15.82 2.91
N GLU A 800 -22.34 -15.73 2.86
CA GLU A 800 -21.42 -16.61 3.56
C GLU A 800 -20.38 -15.77 4.30
N THR A 801 -19.98 -16.23 5.47
CA THR A 801 -19.00 -15.56 6.33
C THR A 801 -17.86 -16.51 6.70
N SER A 802 -16.68 -15.95 6.94
CA SER A 802 -15.52 -16.74 7.37
C SER A 802 -14.55 -15.88 8.17
N ALA A 803 -13.94 -16.44 9.22
CA ALA A 803 -12.88 -15.77 9.98
C ALA A 803 -11.48 -16.02 9.37
N ASP A 804 -11.30 -17.12 8.63
CA ASP A 804 -10.02 -17.63 8.14
C ASP A 804 -9.93 -17.70 6.60
N GLY A 805 -11.02 -17.43 5.88
CA GLY A 805 -11.14 -17.53 4.43
C GLY A 805 -11.25 -18.97 3.90
N GLN A 806 -11.20 -19.98 4.78
CA GLN A 806 -11.21 -21.41 4.44
C GLN A 806 -12.49 -22.10 4.89
N THR A 807 -12.87 -21.86 6.14
CA THR A 807 -14.08 -22.40 6.76
C THR A 807 -15.20 -21.38 6.58
N TRP A 808 -16.18 -21.73 5.76
CA TRP A 808 -17.29 -20.85 5.41
C TRP A 808 -18.58 -21.27 6.11
N ARG A 809 -19.28 -20.30 6.69
CA ARG A 809 -20.62 -20.44 7.25
C ARG A 809 -21.62 -19.75 6.32
N THR A 810 -22.60 -20.48 5.81
CA THR A 810 -23.75 -19.84 5.14
C THR A 810 -24.68 -19.23 6.18
N VAL A 811 -24.89 -17.91 6.11
CA VAL A 811 -25.75 -17.16 7.03
C VAL A 811 -27.09 -16.76 6.40
N HIS A 812 -27.18 -16.78 5.06
CA HIS A 812 -28.42 -16.55 4.33
C HIS A 812 -28.45 -17.34 3.02
N THR A 813 -29.65 -17.77 2.60
CA THR A 813 -29.89 -18.40 1.29
C THR A 813 -31.26 -18.00 0.79
N THR A 814 -31.35 -17.66 -0.50
CA THR A 814 -32.63 -17.41 -1.16
C THR A 814 -32.59 -17.85 -2.62
N THR A 815 -33.74 -18.27 -3.14
CA THR A 815 -33.99 -18.57 -4.56
C THR A 815 -35.08 -17.71 -5.18
N THR A 816 -35.60 -16.76 -4.39
CA THR A 816 -36.69 -15.84 -4.76
C THR A 816 -36.32 -14.39 -4.44
N GLY A 817 -35.06 -14.01 -4.64
CA GLY A 817 -34.57 -12.64 -4.46
C GLY A 817 -35.38 -11.63 -5.26
N THR A 818 -35.62 -10.46 -4.67
CA THR A 818 -36.54 -9.44 -5.20
C THR A 818 -35.85 -8.15 -5.67
N GLY A 819 -34.53 -8.03 -5.45
CA GLY A 819 -33.79 -6.78 -5.67
C GLY A 819 -34.09 -5.72 -4.60
N GLY A 820 -33.82 -4.45 -4.92
CA GLY A 820 -33.98 -3.32 -3.99
C GLY A 820 -32.95 -3.32 -2.84
N THR A 821 -33.28 -2.67 -1.73
CA THR A 821 -32.48 -2.73 -0.50
C THR A 821 -32.96 -3.88 0.39
N GLN A 822 -32.07 -4.80 0.73
CA GLN A 822 -32.36 -5.95 1.57
C GLN A 822 -31.45 -5.93 2.80
N LYS A 823 -32.06 -5.83 3.99
CA LYS A 823 -31.36 -5.98 5.26
C LYS A 823 -31.51 -7.42 5.74
N LEU A 824 -30.39 -8.09 5.96
CA LEU A 824 -30.32 -9.49 6.37
C LEU A 824 -29.61 -9.53 7.72
N THR A 825 -30.27 -10.07 8.75
CA THR A 825 -29.68 -10.27 10.07
C THR A 825 -29.46 -11.76 10.35
N PHE A 826 -28.49 -12.07 11.20
CA PHE A 826 -28.12 -13.42 11.62
C PHE A 826 -27.44 -13.39 12.99
N ALA A 827 -27.34 -14.55 13.64
CA ALA A 827 -26.71 -14.66 14.96
C ALA A 827 -25.26 -14.14 14.95
N THR A 828 -24.89 -13.36 15.97
CA THR A 828 -23.56 -12.76 16.12
C THR A 828 -22.46 -13.81 16.07
N HIS A 829 -21.40 -13.55 15.31
CA HIS A 829 -20.19 -14.38 15.26
C HIS A 829 -19.01 -13.62 14.65
N PRO A 830 -17.77 -14.06 14.88
CA PRO A 830 -16.61 -13.45 14.25
C PRO A 830 -16.57 -13.77 12.74
N ALA A 831 -16.35 -12.74 11.94
CA ALA A 831 -16.06 -12.87 10.52
C ALA A 831 -15.03 -11.83 10.10
N ARG A 832 -14.14 -12.23 9.19
CA ARG A 832 -13.25 -11.34 8.45
C ARG A 832 -13.71 -11.20 7.00
N PHE A 833 -14.16 -12.31 6.42
CA PHE A 833 -14.64 -12.37 5.05
C PHE A 833 -16.16 -12.46 5.01
N VAL A 834 -16.77 -11.68 4.13
CA VAL A 834 -18.21 -11.76 3.82
C VAL A 834 -18.36 -11.93 2.32
N ARG A 835 -18.83 -13.09 1.88
CA ARG A 835 -19.00 -13.45 0.47
C ARG A 835 -20.48 -13.54 0.09
N LEU A 836 -20.82 -12.87 -0.99
CA LEU A 836 -22.09 -12.97 -1.68
C LEU A 836 -21.92 -13.87 -2.91
N ALA A 837 -22.44 -15.10 -2.86
CA ALA A 837 -22.38 -16.03 -3.99
C ALA A 837 -23.69 -15.98 -4.79
N LEU A 838 -23.58 -15.58 -6.06
CA LEU A 838 -24.69 -15.19 -6.92
C LEU A 838 -24.92 -16.28 -7.98
N THR A 839 -25.99 -17.05 -7.85
CA THR A 839 -26.17 -18.28 -8.64
C THR A 839 -27.20 -18.15 -9.76
N LYS A 840 -28.15 -17.21 -9.68
CA LYS A 840 -29.10 -16.96 -10.77
C LYS A 840 -29.48 -15.49 -10.94
N ARG A 841 -29.28 -14.94 -12.14
CA ARG A 841 -29.61 -13.55 -12.49
C ARG A 841 -31.10 -13.37 -12.78
N ARG A 842 -31.63 -12.18 -12.46
CA ARG A 842 -32.98 -11.76 -12.87
C ARG A 842 -33.06 -11.39 -14.34
N THR A 843 -32.01 -10.78 -14.88
CA THR A 843 -31.99 -10.18 -16.22
C THR A 843 -30.96 -10.87 -17.12
N ALA A 844 -30.90 -10.50 -18.40
CA ALA A 844 -29.86 -10.97 -19.31
C ALA A 844 -28.48 -10.34 -19.05
N TRP A 845 -28.44 -9.21 -18.33
CA TRP A 845 -27.23 -8.52 -17.90
C TRP A 845 -26.57 -9.24 -16.72
N GLY A 846 -25.37 -8.82 -16.30
CA GLY A 846 -24.69 -9.35 -15.10
C GLY A 846 -25.45 -9.05 -13.80
N TYR A 847 -24.80 -9.28 -12.66
CA TYR A 847 -25.28 -8.78 -11.37
C TYR A 847 -24.80 -7.34 -11.16
N SER A 848 -25.56 -6.53 -10.43
CA SER A 848 -25.13 -5.19 -10.06
C SER A 848 -25.69 -4.75 -8.71
N LEU A 849 -24.82 -4.12 -7.90
CA LEU A 849 -25.14 -3.59 -6.59
C LEU A 849 -24.53 -2.18 -6.44
N TRP A 850 -25.31 -1.29 -5.84
CA TRP A 850 -24.89 0.02 -5.35
C TRP A 850 -24.11 -0.05 -4.03
N GLY A 851 -24.13 -1.20 -3.34
CA GLY A 851 -23.39 -1.38 -2.10
C GLY A 851 -23.64 -2.71 -1.40
N LEU A 852 -22.65 -3.11 -0.61
CA LEU A 852 -22.66 -4.23 0.33
C LEU A 852 -22.13 -3.72 1.67
N GLU A 853 -23.05 -3.44 2.59
CA GLU A 853 -22.75 -2.98 3.95
C GLU A 853 -22.64 -4.21 4.87
N VAL A 854 -21.69 -4.21 5.80
CA VAL A 854 -21.52 -5.28 6.80
C VAL A 854 -21.62 -4.66 8.18
N HIS A 855 -22.56 -5.13 8.98
CA HIS A 855 -22.93 -4.51 10.25
C HIS A 855 -22.18 -5.16 11.42
N ALA A 856 -21.43 -4.36 12.17
CA ALA A 856 -20.86 -4.77 13.44
C ALA A 856 -21.96 -5.05 14.46
N ALA A 857 -21.79 -6.12 15.22
CA ALA A 857 -22.69 -6.44 16.31
C ALA A 857 -22.61 -5.38 17.40
N THR A 858 -23.76 -4.98 17.94
CA THR A 858 -23.83 -3.98 19.02
C THR A 858 -23.46 -4.62 20.36
N ASP A 859 -22.48 -4.04 21.07
CA ASP A 859 -22.21 -4.41 22.46
C ASP A 859 -23.32 -3.88 23.39
N LEU A 860 -24.08 -4.81 23.95
CA LEU A 860 -25.19 -4.58 24.86
C LEU A 860 -24.74 -4.21 26.27
N ALA A 861 -23.47 -4.47 26.62
CA ALA A 861 -22.87 -4.13 27.90
C ALA A 861 -22.25 -2.73 27.91
N GLN A 862 -21.94 -2.14 26.75
CA GLN A 862 -21.31 -0.82 26.67
C GLN A 862 -22.14 0.26 27.39
N GLY A 863 -21.49 0.98 28.30
CA GLY A 863 -22.07 2.02 29.14
C GLY A 863 -23.04 1.53 30.23
N LYS A 864 -23.19 0.22 30.42
CA LYS A 864 -24.11 -0.35 31.42
C LYS A 864 -23.52 -0.34 32.82
N PRO A 865 -24.36 -0.28 33.88
CA PRO A 865 -23.87 -0.37 35.25
C PRO A 865 -23.21 -1.70 35.54
N THR A 866 -22.04 -1.64 36.18
CA THR A 866 -21.26 -2.82 36.60
C THR A 866 -21.01 -2.82 38.09
N THR A 867 -20.99 -4.00 38.70
CA THR A 867 -20.54 -4.23 40.08
C THR A 867 -19.52 -5.35 40.11
N ALA A 868 -18.69 -5.41 41.14
CA ALA A 868 -17.69 -6.46 41.32
C ALA A 868 -17.58 -6.88 42.77
N SER A 869 -16.98 -8.05 43.02
CA SER A 869 -16.64 -8.50 44.38
C SER A 869 -15.61 -7.63 45.08
N SER A 870 -14.69 -7.02 44.32
CA SER A 870 -13.67 -6.12 44.82
C SER A 870 -13.15 -5.18 43.72
N THR A 871 -12.35 -4.20 44.12
CA THR A 871 -11.65 -3.27 43.24
C THR A 871 -10.32 -2.94 43.91
N HIS A 872 -9.21 -3.37 43.30
CA HIS A 872 -7.89 -3.30 43.93
C HIS A 872 -7.43 -1.85 44.17
N ALA A 873 -7.80 -0.94 43.27
CA ALA A 873 -7.50 0.48 43.33
C ALA A 873 -8.58 1.29 42.60
N ALA A 874 -8.76 2.57 42.95
CA ALA A 874 -9.88 3.38 42.46
C ALA A 874 -9.89 3.54 40.92
N GLU A 875 -8.72 3.59 40.31
CA GLU A 875 -8.52 3.66 38.85
C GLU A 875 -8.86 2.35 38.12
N LEU A 876 -9.10 1.25 38.85
CA LEU A 876 -9.45 -0.08 38.34
C LEU A 876 -10.93 -0.42 38.58
N ALA A 877 -11.79 0.59 38.60
CA ALA A 877 -13.22 0.47 38.90
C ALA A 877 -13.95 -0.51 37.95
N PRO A 878 -15.03 -1.17 38.39
CA PRO A 878 -15.79 -2.12 37.58
C PRO A 878 -16.28 -1.54 36.25
N GLY A 879 -16.67 -0.26 36.25
CA GLY A 879 -17.24 0.43 35.08
C GLY A 879 -16.27 0.52 33.91
N ASN A 880 -14.97 0.45 34.18
CA ASN A 880 -13.94 0.46 33.16
C ASN A 880 -14.00 -0.75 32.21
N ALA A 881 -14.60 -1.86 32.64
CA ALA A 881 -14.76 -3.03 31.76
C ALA A 881 -15.91 -2.87 30.75
N THR A 882 -16.69 -1.80 30.83
CA THR A 882 -17.85 -1.57 29.96
C THR A 882 -17.88 -0.13 29.41
N ASP A 883 -16.81 0.65 29.55
CA ASP A 883 -16.77 2.04 29.10
C ASP A 883 -16.45 2.20 27.60
N GLY A 884 -16.03 1.11 26.94
CA GLY A 884 -15.65 1.08 25.53
C GLY A 884 -14.27 1.68 25.25
N LEU A 885 -13.43 1.85 26.27
CA LEU A 885 -12.08 2.40 26.13
C LEU A 885 -11.03 1.29 26.29
N ALA A 886 -10.20 1.09 25.26
CA ALA A 886 -9.15 0.06 25.28
C ALA A 886 -8.01 0.33 26.30
N THR A 887 -8.01 1.49 26.96
CA THR A 887 -6.92 1.94 27.87
C THR A 887 -7.27 1.89 29.35
N THR A 888 -8.55 1.69 29.68
CA THR A 888 -9.04 1.54 31.05
C THR A 888 -9.36 0.06 31.29
N ARG A 889 -9.35 -0.38 32.55
CA ARG A 889 -9.67 -1.77 32.90
C ARG A 889 -10.23 -1.89 34.29
N TRP A 890 -11.03 -2.91 34.55
CA TRP A 890 -11.34 -3.36 35.90
C TRP A 890 -10.20 -4.23 36.45
N GLY A 891 -9.99 -4.21 37.76
CA GLY A 891 -9.02 -5.06 38.44
C GLY A 891 -9.46 -5.46 39.85
N SER A 892 -9.47 -6.77 40.13
CA SER A 892 -9.85 -7.33 41.43
C SER A 892 -8.71 -7.37 42.45
N ASP A 893 -9.05 -7.59 43.71
CA ASP A 893 -8.10 -8.05 44.73
C ASP A 893 -7.46 -9.40 44.38
N TYR A 894 -6.32 -9.68 45.02
CA TYR A 894 -5.46 -10.81 44.69
C TYR A 894 -5.86 -12.08 45.45
N SER A 895 -7.14 -12.43 45.38
CA SER A 895 -7.71 -13.63 46.00
C SER A 895 -8.70 -14.31 45.06
N ASP A 896 -9.03 -15.57 45.35
CA ASP A 896 -10.00 -16.37 44.60
C ASP A 896 -11.12 -16.82 45.54
N PRO A 897 -12.40 -16.80 45.13
CA PRO A 897 -12.92 -16.34 43.84
C PRO A 897 -13.14 -14.82 43.78
N GLN A 898 -13.25 -14.26 42.58
CA GLN A 898 -13.68 -12.87 42.33
C GLN A 898 -14.67 -12.85 41.16
N TRP A 899 -15.49 -11.80 41.09
CA TRP A 899 -16.45 -11.63 40.00
C TRP A 899 -16.64 -10.19 39.58
N LEU A 900 -16.99 -10.02 38.31
CA LEU A 900 -17.43 -8.77 37.69
C LEU A 900 -18.79 -9.04 37.04
N GLN A 901 -19.77 -8.18 37.30
CA GLN A 901 -21.15 -8.28 36.84
C GLN A 901 -21.55 -7.04 36.07
N VAL A 902 -22.34 -7.22 35.01
CA VAL A 902 -23.03 -6.16 34.28
C VAL A 902 -24.56 -6.29 34.43
N ASP A 903 -25.25 -5.17 34.63
CA ASP A 903 -26.72 -5.06 34.56
C ASP A 903 -27.14 -4.55 33.18
N LEU A 904 -27.67 -5.42 32.33
CA LEU A 904 -28.13 -5.05 30.98
C LEU A 904 -29.39 -4.14 31.01
N GLY A 905 -30.05 -4.05 32.16
CA GLY A 905 -31.23 -3.24 32.43
C GLY A 905 -32.56 -3.99 32.33
N ALA A 906 -32.63 -5.02 31.47
CA ALA A 906 -33.79 -5.89 31.31
C ALA A 906 -33.36 -7.30 30.88
N PRO A 907 -34.22 -8.34 31.05
CA PRO A 907 -33.96 -9.66 30.50
C PRO A 907 -33.68 -9.60 28.99
N THR A 908 -32.47 -9.96 28.60
CA THR A 908 -31.96 -9.83 27.23
C THR A 908 -31.45 -11.18 26.75
N ALA A 909 -31.81 -11.57 25.52
CA ALA A 909 -31.30 -12.78 24.89
C ALA A 909 -29.86 -12.53 24.42
N ILE A 910 -28.92 -13.35 24.87
CA ILE A 910 -27.50 -13.21 24.56
C ILE A 910 -27.00 -14.41 23.75
N GLY A 911 -26.13 -14.13 22.78
CA GLY A 911 -25.55 -15.10 21.86
C GLY A 911 -24.03 -15.22 21.94
N THR A 912 -23.34 -14.16 22.36
CA THR A 912 -21.87 -14.14 22.43
C THR A 912 -21.43 -13.23 23.56
N VAL A 913 -20.35 -13.62 24.23
CA VAL A 913 -19.63 -12.78 25.21
C VAL A 913 -18.18 -12.69 24.76
N GLN A 914 -17.62 -11.48 24.76
CA GLN A 914 -16.19 -11.28 24.51
C GLN A 914 -15.52 -10.71 25.77
N LEU A 915 -14.47 -11.38 26.22
CA LEU A 915 -13.66 -10.96 27.37
C LEU A 915 -12.30 -10.52 26.87
N HIS A 916 -11.94 -9.26 27.13
CA HIS A 916 -10.62 -8.71 26.82
C HIS A 916 -9.81 -8.65 28.10
N TRP A 917 -9.04 -9.70 28.37
CA TRP A 917 -8.21 -9.78 29.55
C TRP A 917 -6.95 -8.92 29.43
N GLU A 918 -6.50 -8.39 30.57
CA GLU A 918 -5.10 -8.02 30.74
C GLU A 918 -4.24 -9.30 30.91
N THR A 919 -2.91 -9.18 30.94
CA THR A 919 -2.01 -10.28 31.34
C THR A 919 -2.53 -11.01 32.59
N ALA A 920 -3.07 -10.28 33.56
CA ALA A 920 -3.73 -10.81 34.73
C ALA A 920 -5.15 -11.32 34.43
N SER A 921 -5.25 -12.57 33.93
CA SER A 921 -6.50 -13.21 33.48
C SER A 921 -6.98 -14.37 34.37
N ALA A 922 -8.19 -14.88 34.10
CA ALA A 922 -8.70 -16.09 34.74
C ALA A 922 -8.25 -17.37 34.01
N ARG A 923 -7.69 -18.32 34.76
CA ARG A 923 -7.47 -19.70 34.30
C ARG A 923 -8.75 -20.52 34.37
N ALA A 924 -9.48 -20.42 35.48
CA ALA A 924 -10.75 -21.08 35.67
C ALA A 924 -11.82 -20.03 35.98
N TYR A 925 -12.91 -20.06 35.23
CA TYR A 925 -14.02 -19.13 35.42
C TYR A 925 -15.33 -19.68 34.86
N LYS A 926 -16.41 -19.00 35.24
CA LYS A 926 -17.75 -19.21 34.69
C LYS A 926 -18.32 -17.91 34.14
N LEU A 927 -19.09 -18.00 33.07
CA LEU A 927 -20.07 -16.97 32.72
C LEU A 927 -21.42 -17.40 33.23
N GLN A 928 -22.11 -16.52 33.96
CA GLN A 928 -23.39 -16.85 34.59
C GLN A 928 -24.43 -15.76 34.33
N LEU A 929 -25.67 -16.17 34.06
CA LEU A 929 -26.82 -15.28 33.93
C LEU A 929 -27.72 -15.30 35.17
N SER A 930 -28.38 -14.18 35.42
CA SER A 930 -29.42 -14.05 36.44
C SER A 930 -30.49 -13.04 36.02
N ASN A 931 -31.71 -13.20 36.54
CA ASN A 931 -32.77 -12.18 36.44
C ASN A 931 -32.83 -11.26 37.66
N ASP A 932 -32.22 -11.65 38.78
CA ASP A 932 -32.34 -10.98 40.08
C ASP A 932 -31.00 -10.71 40.78
N ALA A 933 -29.87 -11.03 40.13
CA ALA A 933 -28.50 -10.97 40.66
C ALA A 933 -28.20 -11.86 41.88
N THR A 934 -29.12 -12.75 42.25
CA THR A 934 -28.97 -13.65 43.41
C THR A 934 -28.99 -15.13 43.00
N HIS A 935 -29.83 -15.52 42.06
CA HIS A 935 -29.91 -16.87 41.50
C HIS A 935 -29.21 -16.91 40.15
N TRP A 936 -28.17 -17.72 40.03
CA TRP A 936 -27.27 -17.74 38.88
C TRP A 936 -27.35 -19.08 38.14
N THR A 937 -27.41 -19.02 36.81
CA THR A 937 -27.32 -20.17 35.91
C THR A 937 -26.02 -20.10 35.12
N ASP A 938 -25.26 -21.19 35.10
CA ASP A 938 -24.00 -21.28 34.34
C ASP A 938 -24.31 -21.33 32.83
N LEU A 939 -23.66 -20.45 32.06
CA LEU A 939 -23.68 -20.45 30.59
C LEU A 939 -22.42 -21.03 29.99
N HIS A 940 -21.29 -20.75 30.63
CA HIS A 940 -19.98 -21.21 30.22
C HIS A 940 -19.18 -21.57 31.47
N THR A 941 -18.36 -22.61 31.38
CA THR A 941 -17.43 -23.01 32.44
C THR A 941 -16.14 -23.51 31.79
N THR A 942 -15.01 -22.97 32.23
CA THR A 942 -13.68 -23.42 31.80
C THR A 942 -12.73 -23.50 32.99
N THR A 943 -11.71 -24.36 32.87
CA THR A 943 -10.60 -24.50 33.81
C THR A 943 -9.24 -24.25 33.17
N THR A 944 -9.23 -23.87 31.88
CA THR A 944 -8.04 -23.68 31.06
C THR A 944 -8.15 -22.43 30.18
N GLY A 945 -8.76 -21.37 30.72
CA GLY A 945 -8.87 -20.06 30.08
C GLY A 945 -7.49 -19.52 29.65
N PRO A 946 -7.29 -19.22 28.37
CA PRO A 946 -6.00 -18.77 27.85
C PRO A 946 -5.66 -17.30 28.18
N GLY A 947 -6.65 -16.47 28.58
CA GLY A 947 -6.48 -15.02 28.64
C GLY A 947 -6.51 -14.36 27.25
N GLY A 948 -6.06 -13.10 27.16
CA GLY A 948 -6.16 -12.32 25.92
C GLY A 948 -7.61 -11.98 25.57
N VAL A 949 -7.97 -12.04 24.28
CA VAL A 949 -9.36 -11.85 23.83
C VAL A 949 -10.04 -13.21 23.67
N GLU A 950 -10.99 -13.51 24.55
CA GLU A 950 -11.79 -14.74 24.49
C GLU A 950 -13.19 -14.43 23.94
N THR A 951 -13.55 -15.04 22.81
CA THR A 951 -14.90 -14.92 22.21
C THR A 951 -15.68 -16.20 22.46
N LEU A 952 -16.75 -16.11 23.24
CA LEU A 952 -17.44 -17.26 23.81
C LEU A 952 -18.89 -17.29 23.30
N PRO A 953 -19.27 -18.25 22.45
CA PRO A 953 -20.66 -18.45 22.09
C PRO A 953 -21.43 -18.92 23.32
N VAL A 954 -22.54 -18.25 23.61
CA VAL A 954 -23.40 -18.55 24.76
C VAL A 954 -24.86 -18.53 24.31
N THR A 955 -25.76 -19.09 25.11
CA THR A 955 -27.20 -19.01 24.83
C THR A 955 -27.96 -18.92 26.13
N GLY A 956 -28.71 -17.85 26.30
CA GLY A 956 -29.58 -17.66 27.46
C GLY A 956 -30.25 -16.29 27.46
N THR A 957 -31.24 -16.13 28.32
CA THR A 957 -31.93 -14.85 28.54
C THR A 957 -31.81 -14.47 30.00
N GLY A 958 -31.28 -13.28 30.28
CA GLY A 958 -31.14 -12.77 31.65
C GLY A 958 -30.87 -11.28 31.67
N ARG A 959 -31.06 -10.65 32.84
CA ARG A 959 -30.80 -9.22 33.03
C ARG A 959 -29.36 -8.95 33.46
N TYR A 960 -28.82 -9.81 34.32
CA TYR A 960 -27.47 -9.71 34.85
C TYR A 960 -26.61 -10.80 34.27
N LEU A 961 -25.41 -10.43 33.82
CA LEU A 961 -24.38 -11.36 33.41
C LEU A 961 -23.14 -11.13 34.28
N ARG A 962 -22.48 -12.18 34.73
CA ARG A 962 -21.20 -12.06 35.44
C ARG A 962 -20.14 -13.02 34.94
N MET A 963 -18.90 -12.55 34.96
CA MET A 963 -17.71 -13.38 34.97
C MET A 963 -17.39 -13.73 36.42
N TYR A 964 -17.32 -15.02 36.74
CA TYR A 964 -17.00 -15.55 38.07
C TYR A 964 -15.70 -16.35 38.00
N GLY A 965 -14.59 -15.72 38.34
CA GLY A 965 -13.25 -16.29 38.34
C GLY A 965 -12.98 -17.12 39.59
N THR A 966 -12.53 -18.36 39.42
CA THR A 966 -12.24 -19.30 40.50
C THR A 966 -10.76 -19.69 40.60
N GLN A 967 -9.97 -19.41 39.56
CA GLN A 967 -8.51 -19.55 39.60
C GLN A 967 -7.85 -18.55 38.64
N ARG A 968 -6.83 -17.82 39.09
CA ARG A 968 -6.05 -16.86 38.28
C ARG A 968 -4.95 -17.54 37.46
N ASN A 969 -4.61 -16.95 36.31
CA ASN A 969 -3.45 -17.33 35.49
C ASN A 969 -2.13 -16.73 36.01
N THR A 970 -2.21 -15.68 36.82
CA THR A 970 -1.04 -14.98 37.39
C THR A 970 -1.18 -14.80 38.91
N PRO A 971 -0.13 -14.37 39.62
CA PRO A 971 -0.25 -13.99 41.03
C PRO A 971 -1.11 -12.75 41.30
N TYR A 972 -1.35 -11.91 40.28
CA TYR A 972 -2.17 -10.69 40.36
C TYR A 972 -3.67 -11.01 40.25
N GLY A 973 -4.53 -10.09 40.69
CA GLY A 973 -5.99 -10.22 40.58
C GLY A 973 -6.50 -10.31 39.14
N TYR A 974 -7.77 -10.65 38.95
CA TYR A 974 -8.40 -10.69 37.62
C TYR A 974 -8.52 -9.27 37.06
N SER A 975 -8.25 -9.11 35.77
CA SER A 975 -8.38 -7.81 35.12
C SER A 975 -8.89 -7.89 33.68
N LEU A 976 -9.89 -7.07 33.38
CA LEU A 976 -10.55 -6.99 32.08
C LEU A 976 -10.48 -5.56 31.56
N PHE A 977 -9.91 -5.38 30.38
CA PHE A 977 -10.05 -4.16 29.57
C PHE A 977 -11.50 -4.00 29.09
N ALA A 978 -12.16 -5.11 28.72
CA ALA A 978 -13.57 -5.08 28.31
C ALA A 978 -14.31 -6.39 28.62
N PHE A 979 -15.59 -6.27 28.96
CA PHE A 979 -16.57 -7.33 29.14
C PHE A 979 -17.78 -7.01 28.26
N GLU A 980 -17.73 -7.51 27.02
CA GLU A 980 -18.68 -7.19 25.96
C GLU A 980 -19.72 -8.31 25.83
N VAL A 981 -20.97 -7.94 25.53
CA VAL A 981 -22.12 -8.85 25.47
C VAL A 981 -22.91 -8.58 24.20
N TYR A 982 -23.14 -9.61 23.40
CA TYR A 982 -23.83 -9.49 22.11
C TYR A 982 -25.10 -10.33 22.05
N GLY A 983 -26.07 -9.84 21.27
CA GLY A 983 -27.38 -10.47 21.08
C GLY A 983 -27.32 -11.84 20.42
N ALA A 984 -28.37 -12.63 20.66
CA ALA A 984 -28.57 -13.98 20.12
C ALA A 984 -28.90 -14.02 18.63
#